data_AF-A0A226F4R4-F1
#
_entry.id   AF-A0A226F4R4-F1
#
_cell.length_a   1.000
_cell.length_b   1.000
_cell.length_c   1.000
_cell.angle_alpha   90.00
_cell.angle_beta   90.00
_cell.angle_gamma   90.00
#
_symmetry.space_group_name_H-M   'P 1'
#
loop_
_entity.id
_entity.type
_entity.pdbx_description
1 polymer ?
#
loop_
_entity_poly.entity_id
_entity_poly.type
_entity_poly.pdbx_seq_one_letter_code
_entity_poly.pdbx_strand_id
1 'polypeptide(L)'
;MYHLSTYFFWLLILWIRLYRWVEFQVLKVLRNPINKIISAQASKHGIVINGQDHCMQNIKSEEIIYLTVRNPNTFITIINQGSIGLGETYMKKWWDCGEGNEEEIFLKVFNLTEGLKPHPMLRLTDWITVRAKDTPWETGLETGWITSFGKDFFTAGLGPCSNFVAGIYSNGNTNMETAQLEGFKYLADKLQLTPGMKVLELGCGYGGLAHFLADNYKVNVTGVTNSREEACKAKEKRNNSKVEIIESDFRELPDSYMGIFDRVICVHMMEHLGGPANYAGFFRSAAKFLKSGGLFVVQSYVMDRKPPLRIDPFTRKYMARCSVVPELNEVVEAVRDNFYLESLDNLGQNLVPFFSAVEKNVNLAWPLLSKNPFMYNDKLRRLVKSESLGQIRAFKFQCVLCALYTTALATNLFFGPLTVVEKCQGSVFVILHLLGSIARWNFGVENSQAQVLNAFIDIEESVMQGLSPVPLSLGEKSMMGMIRLASVSIILIPTLQFVLFMFAPCSPPFILSALTSCKEIQENLSCGFGHGYQIGLHLFEVWMTLHMFYSSGMAVFYVFIVGTVCILRYVRLLEKEGAQIETERDKDHWLRIYRSAQLLEKLFNAYIADRIGPAILFCIPGIQLIGQYVTISHHSSIAMPGYLVFPLMGIDAGIFNVVVVSLASSIHGLSRKVLRSVTDRVMKLDIKRKVAKREFRACCNFKVKFGSNFIDRGTTLMIQNFCTNQTASLSLIQSNRQGL
;
A
#
# COMPACT_ATOMS: atom_id res chain seq x y z
N MET A 1 -49.89 -3.19 3.35
CA MET A 1 -49.27 -4.46 2.89
C MET A 1 -47.74 -4.47 2.97
N TYR A 2 -47.02 -3.37 2.71
CA TYR A 2 -45.54 -3.31 2.80
C TYR A 2 -44.94 -3.50 4.21
N HIS A 3 -45.67 -3.19 5.28
CA HIS A 3 -45.18 -3.40 6.65
C HIS A 3 -45.29 -4.85 7.13
N LEU A 4 -46.27 -5.64 6.65
CA LEU A 4 -46.38 -7.06 7.05
C LEU A 4 -45.25 -7.93 6.43
N SER A 5 -44.78 -7.59 5.23
CA SER A 5 -43.71 -8.35 4.56
C SER A 5 -42.35 -8.16 5.22
N THR A 6 -42.07 -6.98 5.79
CA THR A 6 -40.82 -6.68 6.48
C THR A 6 -40.72 -7.41 7.83
N TYR A 7 -41.79 -7.47 8.61
CA TYR A 7 -41.81 -8.26 9.85
C TYR A 7 -41.66 -9.76 9.58
N PHE A 8 -42.32 -10.28 8.54
CA PHE A 8 -42.20 -11.68 8.14
C PHE A 8 -40.76 -12.01 7.69
N PHE A 9 -40.11 -11.10 6.96
CA PHE A 9 -38.71 -11.23 6.57
C PHE A 9 -37.75 -11.24 7.76
N TRP A 10 -37.92 -10.34 8.73
CA TRP A 10 -37.10 -10.32 9.95
C TRP A 10 -37.33 -11.54 10.84
N LEU A 11 -38.57 -12.01 10.98
CA LEU A 11 -38.90 -13.26 11.68
C LEU A 11 -38.27 -14.46 10.98
N LEU A 12 -38.30 -14.51 9.65
CA LEU A 12 -37.63 -15.55 8.86
C LEU A 12 -36.10 -15.54 9.08
N ILE A 13 -35.47 -14.35 9.08
CA ILE A 13 -34.03 -14.22 9.39
C ILE A 13 -33.71 -14.70 10.80
N LEU A 14 -34.50 -14.29 11.81
CA LEU A 14 -34.33 -14.72 13.19
C LEU A 14 -34.50 -16.24 13.33
N TRP A 15 -35.49 -16.81 12.65
CA TRP A 15 -35.73 -18.25 12.63
C TRP A 15 -34.58 -19.02 11.98
N ILE A 16 -34.06 -18.54 10.84
CA ILE A 16 -32.87 -19.11 10.19
C ILE A 16 -31.64 -19.04 11.11
N ARG A 17 -31.44 -17.91 11.81
CA ARG A 17 -30.33 -17.76 12.77
C ARG A 17 -30.46 -18.72 13.94
N LEU A 18 -31.66 -18.85 14.51
CA LEU A 18 -31.93 -19.77 15.61
C LEU A 18 -31.71 -21.22 15.16
N TYR A 19 -32.23 -21.59 13.98
CA TYR A 19 -32.05 -22.92 13.39
C TYR A 19 -30.56 -23.25 13.20
N ARG A 20 -29.79 -22.37 12.55
CA ARG A 20 -28.33 -22.56 12.37
C ARG A 20 -27.58 -22.64 13.70
N TRP A 21 -28.04 -21.93 14.72
CA TRP A 21 -27.46 -22.01 16.05
C TRP A 21 -27.73 -23.37 16.70
N VAL A 22 -28.98 -23.86 16.64
CA VAL A 22 -29.36 -25.20 17.14
C VAL A 22 -28.57 -26.29 16.40
N GLU A 23 -28.50 -26.20 15.07
CA GLU A 23 -27.73 -27.11 14.23
C GLU A 23 -26.26 -27.16 14.65
N PHE A 24 -25.64 -26.01 14.88
CA PHE A 24 -24.26 -25.94 15.38
C PHE A 24 -24.11 -26.63 16.75
N GLN A 25 -25.09 -26.49 17.66
CA GLN A 25 -25.05 -27.21 18.94
C GLN A 25 -25.14 -28.73 18.74
N VAL A 26 -25.98 -29.20 17.81
CA VAL A 26 -26.08 -30.64 17.49
C VAL A 26 -24.77 -31.16 16.90
N LEU A 27 -24.18 -30.46 15.93
CA LEU A 27 -22.88 -30.82 15.35
C LEU A 27 -21.76 -30.81 16.41
N LYS A 28 -21.83 -29.91 17.38
CA LYS A 28 -20.89 -29.85 18.50
C LYS A 28 -20.99 -31.07 19.42
N VAL A 29 -22.19 -31.60 19.64
CA VAL A 29 -22.41 -32.87 20.38
C VAL A 29 -21.84 -34.05 19.57
N LEU A 30 -22.04 -34.05 18.25
CA LEU A 30 -21.55 -35.10 17.34
C LEU A 30 -20.09 -34.90 16.87
N ARG A 31 -19.35 -33.95 17.48
CA ARG A 31 -18.00 -33.57 17.03
C ARG A 31 -17.01 -34.73 16.99
N ASN A 32 -16.97 -35.53 18.06
CA ASN A 32 -16.01 -36.63 18.17
C ASN A 32 -16.24 -37.73 17.11
N PRO A 33 -17.47 -38.23 16.89
CA PRO A 33 -17.71 -39.18 15.80
C PRO A 33 -17.49 -38.57 14.41
N ILE A 34 -17.88 -37.30 14.18
CA ILE A 34 -17.64 -36.62 12.90
C ILE A 34 -16.13 -36.53 12.60
N ASN A 35 -15.32 -36.11 13.58
CA ASN A 35 -13.87 -36.01 13.40
C ASN A 35 -13.24 -37.38 13.10
N LYS A 36 -13.72 -38.47 13.70
CA LYS A 36 -13.25 -39.84 13.38
C LYS A 36 -13.59 -40.25 11.94
N ILE A 37 -14.82 -39.97 11.48
CA ILE A 37 -15.25 -40.26 10.11
C ILE A 37 -14.40 -39.47 9.11
N ILE A 38 -14.16 -38.20 9.40
CA ILE A 38 -13.31 -37.31 8.61
C ILE A 38 -11.88 -37.85 8.52
N SER A 39 -11.26 -38.22 9.64
CA SER A 39 -9.92 -38.81 9.62
C SER A 39 -9.86 -40.10 8.79
N ALA A 40 -10.90 -40.95 8.86
CA ALA A 40 -10.97 -42.19 8.07
C ALA A 40 -11.24 -41.97 6.57
N GLN A 41 -11.93 -40.90 6.20
CA GLN A 41 -12.11 -40.50 4.80
C GLN A 41 -10.89 -39.75 4.26
N ALA A 42 -10.22 -38.98 5.11
CA ALA A 42 -9.04 -38.20 4.78
C ALA A 42 -7.89 -39.12 4.35
N SER A 43 -7.67 -40.22 5.08
CA SER A 43 -6.64 -41.19 4.72
C SER A 43 -6.87 -41.84 3.35
N LYS A 44 -8.13 -42.03 2.92
CA LYS A 44 -8.46 -42.53 1.57
C LYS A 44 -8.13 -41.54 0.45
N HIS A 45 -7.99 -40.26 0.77
CA HIS A 45 -7.69 -39.19 -0.17
C HIS A 45 -6.24 -38.67 -0.01
N GLY A 46 -5.37 -39.43 0.68
CA GLY A 46 -3.97 -39.07 0.91
C GLY A 46 -3.78 -37.91 1.88
N ILE A 47 -4.71 -37.68 2.81
CA ILE A 47 -4.65 -36.58 3.79
C ILE A 47 -4.41 -37.15 5.19
N VAL A 48 -3.32 -36.73 5.83
CA VAL A 48 -2.94 -37.12 7.20
C VAL A 48 -3.26 -35.96 8.15
N ILE A 49 -4.12 -36.20 9.13
CA ILE A 49 -4.52 -35.20 10.14
C ILE A 49 -3.77 -35.48 11.45
N ASN A 50 -2.98 -34.52 11.93
CA ASN A 50 -2.25 -34.59 13.21
C ASN A 50 -1.42 -35.88 13.41
N GLY A 51 -0.85 -36.45 12.33
CA GLY A 51 0.00 -37.64 12.39
C GLY A 51 -0.73 -38.95 12.73
N GLN A 52 -2.06 -39.04 12.55
CA GLN A 52 -2.78 -40.30 12.69
C GLN A 52 -2.73 -41.12 11.39
N ASP A 53 -1.74 -42.02 11.30
CA ASP A 53 -1.55 -42.94 10.17
C ASP A 53 -2.55 -44.10 10.20
N HIS A 54 -3.73 -43.91 9.60
CA HIS A 54 -4.60 -45.02 9.29
C HIS A 54 -4.26 -45.58 7.90
N CYS A 55 -3.50 -46.68 7.88
CA CYS A 55 -3.16 -47.54 6.72
C CYS A 55 -3.35 -46.91 5.33
N MET A 56 -2.37 -46.14 4.87
CA MET A 56 -2.30 -45.68 3.48
C MET A 56 -1.70 -46.79 2.60
N GLN A 57 -2.55 -47.68 2.10
CA GLN A 57 -2.14 -48.67 1.10
C GLN A 57 -2.38 -48.09 -0.30
N ASN A 58 -1.33 -48.04 -1.13
CA ASN A 58 -1.30 -47.65 -2.55
C ASN A 58 -1.22 -46.15 -2.93
N ILE A 59 -0.80 -45.24 -2.05
CA ILE A 59 -0.56 -43.82 -2.41
C ILE A 59 0.95 -43.53 -2.41
N LYS A 60 1.47 -42.86 -3.46
CA LYS A 60 2.89 -42.46 -3.54
C LYS A 60 3.21 -41.41 -2.46
N SER A 61 4.40 -41.45 -1.86
CA SER A 61 4.76 -40.56 -0.73
C SER A 61 4.73 -39.06 -1.07
N GLU A 62 4.89 -38.71 -2.34
CA GLU A 62 4.87 -37.33 -2.84
C GLU A 62 3.46 -36.72 -2.96
N GLU A 63 2.39 -37.50 -2.77
CA GLU A 63 0.99 -37.03 -2.86
C GLU A 63 0.30 -36.88 -1.48
N ILE A 64 1.05 -37.09 -0.40
CA ILE A 64 0.49 -37.07 0.97
C ILE A 64 0.43 -35.63 1.49
N ILE A 65 -0.77 -35.19 1.85
CA ILE A 65 -1.04 -33.86 2.43
C ILE A 65 -1.11 -33.97 3.95
N TYR A 66 -0.34 -33.15 4.66
CA TYR A 66 -0.35 -33.11 6.12
C TYR A 66 -1.16 -31.92 6.63
N LEU A 67 -2.21 -32.20 7.40
CA LEU A 67 -3.02 -31.18 8.07
C LEU A 67 -2.72 -31.15 9.56
N THR A 68 -2.34 -29.99 10.06
CA THR A 68 -2.25 -29.71 11.50
C THR A 68 -3.54 -29.06 11.96
N VAL A 69 -4.42 -29.81 12.61
CA VAL A 69 -5.70 -29.33 13.16
C VAL A 69 -5.55 -29.05 14.64
N ARG A 70 -5.59 -27.78 15.02
CA ARG A 70 -5.40 -27.28 16.39
C ARG A 70 -6.72 -27.12 17.14
N ASN A 71 -7.82 -26.84 16.44
CA ASN A 71 -9.14 -26.70 17.04
C ASN A 71 -10.04 -27.91 16.69
N PRO A 72 -10.61 -28.62 17.68
CA PRO A 72 -11.48 -29.76 17.42
C PRO A 72 -12.80 -29.39 16.73
N ASN A 73 -13.18 -28.10 16.73
CA ASN A 73 -14.39 -27.60 16.11
C ASN A 73 -14.18 -27.18 14.63
N THR A 74 -12.99 -27.37 14.05
CA THR A 74 -12.69 -26.99 12.66
C THR A 74 -13.70 -27.59 11.69
N PHE A 75 -13.78 -28.92 11.63
CA PHE A 75 -14.59 -29.58 10.61
C PHE A 75 -16.10 -29.35 10.77
N ILE A 76 -16.62 -29.35 12.00
CA ILE A 76 -18.04 -29.04 12.23
C ILE A 76 -18.38 -27.60 11.81
N THR A 77 -17.42 -26.67 11.91
CA THR A 77 -17.60 -25.29 11.46
C THR A 77 -17.59 -25.20 9.95
N ILE A 78 -16.72 -25.97 9.28
CA ILE A 78 -16.69 -26.09 7.82
C ILE A 78 -18.00 -26.72 7.30
N ILE A 79 -18.47 -27.80 7.92
CA ILE A 79 -19.75 -28.45 7.55
C ILE A 79 -20.92 -27.47 7.67
N ASN A 80 -21.00 -26.72 8.78
CA ASN A 80 -22.10 -25.80 9.07
C ASN A 80 -22.07 -24.50 8.23
N GLN A 81 -20.87 -23.99 7.90
CA GLN A 81 -20.71 -22.68 7.27
C GLN A 81 -20.16 -22.74 5.84
N GLY A 82 -19.89 -23.95 5.32
CA GLY A 82 -19.31 -24.15 3.99
C GLY A 82 -17.96 -23.45 3.84
N SER A 83 -17.78 -22.77 2.70
CA SER A 83 -16.54 -22.07 2.36
C SER A 83 -16.20 -20.92 3.32
N ILE A 84 -17.21 -20.29 3.93
CA ILE A 84 -16.98 -19.29 4.99
C ILE A 84 -16.30 -19.95 6.19
N GLY A 85 -16.78 -21.13 6.60
CA GLY A 85 -16.19 -21.90 7.68
C GLY A 85 -14.77 -22.36 7.34
N LEU A 86 -14.55 -22.81 6.11
CA LEU A 86 -13.21 -23.20 5.62
C LEU A 86 -12.22 -22.05 5.74
N GLY A 87 -12.53 -20.92 5.12
CA GLY A 87 -11.64 -19.76 5.11
C GLY A 87 -11.45 -19.14 6.50
N GLU A 88 -12.52 -18.93 7.28
CA GLU A 88 -12.39 -18.30 8.60
C GLU A 88 -11.64 -19.18 9.62
N THR A 89 -11.81 -20.49 9.58
CA THR A 89 -11.08 -21.39 10.48
C THR A 89 -9.59 -21.43 10.13
N TYR A 90 -9.25 -21.35 8.85
CA TYR A 90 -7.86 -21.19 8.40
C TYR A 90 -7.27 -19.84 8.84
N MET A 91 -7.99 -18.73 8.62
CA MET A 91 -7.58 -17.38 9.07
C MET A 91 -7.38 -17.30 10.59
N LYS A 92 -8.21 -18.01 11.37
CA LYS A 92 -8.08 -18.13 12.84
C LYS A 92 -6.98 -19.10 13.28
N LYS A 93 -6.23 -19.70 12.33
CA LYS A 93 -5.19 -20.72 12.57
C LYS A 93 -5.69 -21.95 13.33
N TRP A 94 -6.97 -22.29 13.19
CA TRP A 94 -7.56 -23.50 13.76
C TRP A 94 -7.03 -24.77 13.08
N TRP A 95 -6.59 -24.64 11.83
CA TRP A 95 -5.85 -25.65 11.10
C TRP A 95 -4.85 -25.00 10.15
N ASP A 96 -3.91 -25.77 9.64
CA ASP A 96 -2.85 -25.36 8.72
C ASP A 96 -2.34 -26.57 7.93
N CYS A 97 -1.76 -26.34 6.76
CA CYS A 97 -1.38 -27.43 5.84
C CYS A 97 0.09 -27.45 5.41
N GLY A 98 0.95 -26.64 6.05
CA GLY A 98 2.34 -26.47 5.62
C GLY A 98 2.45 -25.53 4.41
N GLU A 99 3.64 -25.43 3.83
CA GLU A 99 3.91 -24.58 2.65
C GLU A 99 3.63 -25.37 1.35
N GLY A 100 2.80 -24.82 0.46
CA GLY A 100 2.61 -25.27 -0.92
C GLY A 100 1.30 -26.01 -1.22
N ASN A 101 0.77 -25.79 -2.43
CA ASN A 101 -0.46 -26.37 -3.00
C ASN A 101 -1.73 -26.11 -2.16
N GLU A 102 -1.80 -24.97 -1.47
CA GLU A 102 -2.93 -24.56 -0.63
C GLU A 102 -4.26 -24.62 -1.39
N GLU A 103 -4.29 -24.24 -2.67
CA GLU A 103 -5.51 -24.33 -3.50
C GLU A 103 -6.07 -25.76 -3.59
N GLU A 104 -5.22 -26.73 -3.93
CA GLU A 104 -5.59 -28.14 -4.04
C GLU A 104 -6.02 -28.70 -2.68
N ILE A 105 -5.31 -28.31 -1.62
CA ILE A 105 -5.59 -28.74 -0.25
C ILE A 105 -6.94 -28.20 0.22
N PHE A 106 -7.24 -26.93 -0.03
CA PHE A 106 -8.53 -26.33 0.31
C PHE A 106 -9.68 -27.02 -0.42
N LEU A 107 -9.53 -27.33 -1.71
CA LEU A 107 -10.52 -28.08 -2.48
C LEU A 107 -10.74 -29.48 -1.92
N LYS A 108 -9.66 -30.20 -1.59
CA LYS A 108 -9.73 -31.53 -1.00
C LYS A 108 -10.42 -31.52 0.38
N VAL A 109 -10.08 -30.56 1.24
CA VAL A 109 -10.73 -30.39 2.56
C VAL A 109 -12.20 -30.01 2.42
N PHE A 110 -12.53 -29.13 1.47
CA PHE A 110 -13.90 -28.73 1.20
C PHE A 110 -14.75 -29.91 0.71
N ASN A 111 -14.28 -30.66 -0.28
CA ASN A 111 -14.98 -31.84 -0.81
C ASN A 111 -15.20 -32.92 0.25
N LEU A 112 -14.19 -33.15 1.10
CA LEU A 112 -14.29 -34.10 2.20
C LEU A 112 -15.37 -33.72 3.23
N THR A 113 -15.56 -32.43 3.48
CA THR A 113 -16.57 -31.93 4.42
C THR A 113 -17.96 -31.81 3.80
N GLU A 114 -18.07 -31.48 2.52
CA GLU A 114 -19.35 -31.48 1.77
C GLU A 114 -19.99 -32.87 1.74
N GLY A 115 -19.20 -33.93 1.59
CA GLY A 115 -19.68 -35.32 1.60
C GLY A 115 -20.33 -35.78 2.91
N LEU A 116 -20.21 -34.99 3.98
CA LEU A 116 -20.70 -35.29 5.34
C LEU A 116 -21.84 -34.39 5.78
N LYS A 117 -22.33 -33.49 4.92
CA LYS A 117 -23.51 -32.68 5.22
C LYS A 117 -24.73 -33.59 5.46
N PRO A 118 -25.44 -33.48 6.60
CA PRO A 118 -26.66 -34.25 6.83
C PRO A 118 -27.76 -33.95 5.80
N HIS A 119 -28.71 -34.89 5.68
CA HIS A 119 -29.97 -34.97 4.91
C HIS A 119 -30.47 -33.72 4.10
N PRO A 120 -31.19 -33.90 2.95
CA PRO A 120 -31.72 -32.84 2.07
C PRO A 120 -32.40 -31.60 2.67
N MET A 121 -32.88 -31.63 3.93
CA MET A 121 -33.40 -30.44 4.61
C MET A 121 -32.34 -29.35 4.86
N LEU A 122 -31.06 -29.70 5.03
CA LEU A 122 -29.97 -28.71 5.20
C LEU A 122 -29.69 -27.89 3.94
N ARG A 123 -29.99 -28.47 2.76
CA ARG A 123 -29.89 -27.75 1.48
C ARG A 123 -30.96 -26.66 1.33
N LEU A 124 -32.12 -26.82 1.98
CA LEU A 124 -33.23 -25.88 1.87
C LEU A 124 -32.90 -24.55 2.56
N THR A 125 -32.26 -24.57 3.73
CA THR A 125 -31.84 -23.34 4.42
C THR A 125 -30.72 -22.63 3.67
N ASP A 126 -29.73 -23.33 3.14
CA ASP A 126 -28.70 -22.70 2.29
C ASP A 126 -29.32 -22.06 1.05
N TRP A 127 -30.27 -22.74 0.39
CA TRP A 127 -31.02 -22.19 -0.74
C TRP A 127 -31.83 -20.93 -0.39
N ILE A 128 -32.52 -20.91 0.77
CA ILE A 128 -33.27 -19.73 1.25
C ILE A 128 -32.30 -18.59 1.62
N THR A 129 -31.20 -18.87 2.32
CA THR A 129 -30.26 -17.82 2.78
C THR A 129 -29.50 -17.18 1.61
N VAL A 130 -29.22 -17.96 0.57
CA VAL A 130 -28.58 -17.49 -0.67
C VAL A 130 -29.55 -16.65 -1.48
N ARG A 131 -30.79 -17.12 -1.70
CA ARG A 131 -31.81 -16.34 -2.42
C ARG A 131 -32.25 -15.07 -1.69
N ALA A 132 -32.31 -15.11 -0.36
CA ALA A 132 -32.59 -13.91 0.45
C ALA A 132 -31.47 -12.86 0.39
N LYS A 133 -30.27 -13.23 -0.11
CA LYS A 133 -29.15 -12.31 -0.37
C LYS A 133 -28.98 -11.96 -1.86
N ASP A 134 -29.82 -12.51 -2.73
CA ASP A 134 -29.88 -12.19 -4.16
C ASP A 134 -31.00 -11.18 -4.49
N THR A 135 -31.53 -10.46 -3.49
CA THR A 135 -32.45 -9.32 -3.68
C THR A 135 -31.72 -8.05 -4.13
N PRO A 136 -32.42 -7.14 -4.83
CA PRO A 136 -31.82 -6.17 -5.74
C PRO A 136 -31.22 -4.97 -5.00
N TRP A 137 -30.09 -4.51 -5.51
CA TRP A 137 -29.63 -3.12 -5.44
C TRP A 137 -29.69 -2.47 -4.05
N GLU A 138 -28.77 -2.85 -3.17
CA GLU A 138 -28.27 -1.86 -2.21
C GLU A 138 -27.31 -0.93 -2.97
N THR A 139 -27.81 0.24 -3.35
CA THR A 139 -27.02 1.43 -3.69
C THR A 139 -26.12 1.77 -2.51
N GLY A 140 -24.93 1.20 -2.51
CA GLY A 140 -23.91 1.44 -1.51
C GLY A 140 -22.66 0.68 -1.91
N LEU A 141 -21.62 1.43 -2.29
CA LEU A 141 -20.25 0.97 -2.53
C LEU A 141 -19.61 0.42 -1.24
N GLU A 142 -20.19 -0.59 -0.59
CA GLU A 142 -19.45 -1.40 0.36
C GLU A 142 -18.65 -2.43 -0.44
N THR A 143 -17.52 -1.93 -0.94
CA THR A 143 -16.50 -2.71 -1.63
C THR A 143 -15.88 -3.73 -0.65
N GLY A 144 -15.44 -4.90 -1.12
CA GLY A 144 -14.91 -5.96 -0.25
C GLY A 144 -13.65 -5.55 0.54
N TRP A 145 -13.09 -6.44 1.36
CA TRP A 145 -11.80 -6.20 2.03
C TRP A 145 -10.62 -6.07 1.04
N ILE A 146 -10.76 -6.51 -0.21
CA ILE A 146 -9.64 -6.50 -1.17
C ILE A 146 -9.48 -5.13 -1.85
N THR A 147 -10.59 -4.45 -2.11
CA THR A 147 -10.66 -3.11 -2.73
C THR A 147 -10.16 -1.99 -1.83
N SER A 148 -9.80 -2.34 -0.61
CA SER A 148 -9.41 -1.41 0.41
C SER A 148 -7.90 -1.46 0.71
N PHE A 149 -7.22 -2.51 0.21
CA PHE A 149 -5.79 -2.42 -0.03
C PHE A 149 -5.50 -1.28 -1.00
N GLY A 150 -4.64 -0.34 -0.60
CA GLY A 150 -4.26 0.80 -1.43
C GLY A 150 -3.38 0.43 -2.62
N LYS A 151 -3.08 1.44 -3.46
CA LYS A 151 -2.22 1.31 -4.65
C LYS A 151 -0.98 0.44 -4.44
N ASP A 152 -0.29 0.64 -3.33
CA ASP A 152 1.04 0.05 -3.12
C ASP A 152 0.95 -1.48 -3.03
N PHE A 153 -0.15 -2.01 -2.52
CA PHE A 153 -0.45 -3.44 -2.55
C PHE A 153 -0.68 -3.92 -3.98
N PHE A 154 -1.51 -3.23 -4.76
CA PHE A 154 -1.81 -3.59 -6.14
C PHE A 154 -0.61 -3.41 -7.09
N THR A 155 0.20 -2.36 -6.92
CA THR A 155 1.43 -2.18 -7.70
C THR A 155 2.47 -3.22 -7.32
N ALA A 156 2.60 -3.57 -6.04
CA ALA A 156 3.51 -4.63 -5.61
C ALA A 156 3.08 -6.02 -6.10
N GLY A 157 1.79 -6.34 -6.05
CA GLY A 157 1.26 -7.64 -6.47
C GLY A 157 1.07 -7.81 -7.97
N LEU A 158 0.61 -6.76 -8.66
CA LEU A 158 0.18 -6.77 -10.08
C LEU A 158 1.15 -6.04 -11.02
N GLY A 159 2.23 -5.48 -10.49
CA GLY A 159 3.23 -4.76 -11.28
C GLY A 159 2.80 -3.34 -11.72
N PRO A 160 3.60 -2.70 -12.60
CA PRO A 160 3.46 -1.29 -13.00
C PRO A 160 2.14 -0.95 -13.70
N CYS A 161 1.55 -1.92 -14.40
CA CYS A 161 0.23 -1.74 -15.01
C CYS A 161 -0.88 -1.67 -13.94
N SER A 162 -0.66 -2.27 -12.76
CA SER A 162 -1.64 -2.36 -11.66
C SER A 162 -2.99 -2.87 -12.15
N ASN A 163 -2.95 -3.78 -13.13
CA ASN A 163 -4.12 -4.29 -13.81
C ASN A 163 -4.56 -5.59 -13.12
N PHE A 164 -5.76 -5.63 -12.55
CA PHE A 164 -6.28 -6.80 -11.86
C PHE A 164 -6.97 -7.76 -12.84
N VAL A 165 -6.25 -8.13 -13.89
CA VAL A 165 -6.73 -8.97 -14.99
C VAL A 165 -5.62 -9.92 -15.40
N ALA A 166 -5.97 -11.17 -15.63
CA ALA A 166 -5.04 -12.16 -16.11
C ALA A 166 -4.56 -11.81 -17.52
N GLY A 167 -3.23 -11.87 -17.70
CA GLY A 167 -2.59 -11.78 -19.00
C GLY A 167 -2.68 -13.09 -19.78
N ILE A 168 -2.01 -13.15 -20.93
CA ILE A 168 -1.85 -14.37 -21.72
C ILE A 168 -0.46 -14.94 -21.49
N TYR A 169 -0.40 -16.17 -20.97
CA TYR A 169 0.84 -16.90 -20.69
C TYR A 169 1.12 -17.84 -21.87
N SER A 170 1.93 -17.38 -22.83
CA SER A 170 2.35 -18.16 -24.00
C SER A 170 3.79 -18.64 -23.89
N ASN A 171 4.14 -19.73 -24.60
CA ASN A 171 5.50 -20.20 -24.84
C ASN A 171 6.38 -20.42 -23.57
N GLY A 172 5.77 -20.88 -22.46
CA GLY A 172 6.50 -21.11 -21.20
C GLY A 172 6.88 -19.83 -20.44
N ASN A 173 6.37 -18.67 -20.84
CA ASN A 173 6.55 -17.43 -20.12
C ASN A 173 5.85 -17.48 -18.76
N THR A 174 6.57 -17.17 -17.69
CA THR A 174 6.04 -17.10 -16.32
C THR A 174 6.02 -15.66 -15.77
N ASN A 175 6.46 -14.68 -16.56
CA ASN A 175 6.48 -13.27 -16.18
C ASN A 175 5.09 -12.64 -16.37
N MET A 176 4.49 -12.22 -15.26
CA MET A 176 3.16 -11.59 -15.23
C MET A 176 3.09 -10.27 -15.99
N GLU A 177 4.13 -9.42 -15.96
CA GLU A 177 4.10 -8.14 -16.67
C GLU A 177 4.05 -8.36 -18.18
N THR A 178 4.90 -9.25 -18.69
CA THR A 178 4.89 -9.63 -20.11
C THR A 178 3.57 -10.29 -20.48
N ALA A 179 3.05 -11.20 -19.65
CA ALA A 179 1.76 -11.84 -19.91
C ALA A 179 0.61 -10.82 -19.98
N GLN A 180 0.60 -9.80 -19.09
CA GLN A 180 -0.42 -8.74 -19.13
C GLN A 180 -0.33 -7.90 -20.40
N LEU A 181 0.88 -7.58 -20.87
CA LEU A 181 1.07 -6.87 -22.13
C LEU A 181 0.62 -7.70 -23.34
N GLU A 182 0.89 -9.00 -23.35
CA GLU A 182 0.37 -9.93 -24.37
C GLU A 182 -1.17 -10.01 -24.33
N GLY A 183 -1.76 -9.97 -23.13
CA GLY A 183 -3.22 -9.86 -22.97
C GLY A 183 -3.78 -8.57 -23.57
N PHE A 184 -3.11 -7.43 -23.36
CA PHE A 184 -3.52 -6.17 -23.97
C PHE A 184 -3.39 -6.19 -25.49
N LYS A 185 -2.32 -6.78 -26.02
CA LYS A 185 -2.12 -6.97 -27.45
C LYS A 185 -3.23 -7.83 -28.05
N TYR A 186 -3.56 -8.94 -27.39
CA TYR A 186 -4.66 -9.82 -27.81
C TYR A 186 -6.00 -9.10 -27.88
N LEU A 187 -6.33 -8.29 -26.86
CA LEU A 187 -7.54 -7.47 -26.85
C LEU A 187 -7.53 -6.44 -27.98
N ALA A 188 -6.40 -5.78 -28.23
CA ALA A 188 -6.25 -4.82 -29.32
C ALA A 188 -6.40 -5.47 -30.70
N ASP A 189 -5.88 -6.69 -30.88
CA ASP A 189 -5.99 -7.45 -32.12
C ASP A 189 -7.45 -7.90 -32.36
N LYS A 190 -8.17 -8.31 -31.30
CA LYS A 190 -9.63 -8.59 -31.36
C LYS A 190 -10.44 -7.35 -31.70
N LEU A 191 -10.02 -6.18 -31.23
CA LEU A 191 -10.62 -4.90 -31.60
C LEU A 191 -10.26 -4.46 -33.02
N GLN A 192 -9.32 -5.11 -33.73
CA GLN A 192 -8.89 -4.72 -35.07
C GLN A 192 -8.56 -3.22 -35.16
N LEU A 193 -7.74 -2.74 -34.23
CA LEU A 193 -7.43 -1.31 -34.11
C LEU A 193 -6.58 -0.80 -35.27
N THR A 194 -6.97 0.35 -35.83
CA THR A 194 -6.14 1.12 -36.75
C THR A 194 -5.90 2.53 -36.21
N PRO A 195 -4.77 3.18 -36.56
CA PRO A 195 -4.45 4.52 -36.07
C PRO A 195 -5.57 5.54 -36.31
N GLY A 196 -5.87 6.35 -35.29
CA GLY A 196 -6.90 7.40 -35.35
C GLY A 196 -8.30 6.99 -34.93
N MET A 197 -8.59 5.70 -34.76
CA MET A 197 -9.88 5.23 -34.21
C MET A 197 -10.16 5.81 -32.81
N LYS A 198 -11.45 5.96 -32.50
CA LYS A 198 -11.96 6.30 -31.16
C LYS A 198 -12.38 5.04 -30.43
N VAL A 199 -11.82 4.81 -29.25
CA VAL A 199 -12.06 3.62 -28.41
C VAL A 199 -12.66 4.05 -27.07
N LEU A 200 -13.74 3.40 -26.64
CA LEU A 200 -14.30 3.55 -25.30
C LEU A 200 -13.94 2.34 -24.44
N GLU A 201 -13.24 2.57 -23.34
CA GLU A 201 -12.96 1.55 -22.32
C GLU A 201 -13.91 1.71 -21.12
N LEU A 202 -14.83 0.76 -20.96
CA LEU A 202 -15.76 0.70 -19.85
C LEU A 202 -15.11 -0.04 -18.66
N GLY A 203 -14.93 0.66 -17.53
CA GLY A 203 -14.25 0.13 -16.35
C GLY A 203 -12.72 0.20 -16.48
N CYS A 204 -12.17 1.37 -16.80
CA CYS A 204 -10.75 1.51 -17.18
C CYS A 204 -9.74 1.36 -16.02
N GLY A 205 -10.20 1.24 -14.77
CA GLY A 205 -9.35 1.06 -13.59
C GLY A 205 -8.25 2.14 -13.50
N TYR A 206 -7.02 1.70 -13.18
CA TYR A 206 -5.84 2.59 -13.16
C TYR A 206 -5.31 2.99 -14.56
N GLY A 207 -6.07 2.76 -15.63
CA GLY A 207 -5.78 3.19 -17.00
C GLY A 207 -4.71 2.38 -17.74
N GLY A 208 -4.38 1.18 -17.26
CA GLY A 208 -3.32 0.34 -17.84
C GLY A 208 -3.54 0.04 -19.33
N LEU A 209 -4.74 -0.44 -19.68
CA LEU A 209 -5.11 -0.76 -21.05
C LEU A 209 -5.31 0.51 -21.89
N ALA A 210 -6.03 1.53 -21.40
CA ALA A 210 -6.21 2.81 -22.10
C ALA A 210 -4.89 3.40 -22.61
N HIS A 211 -3.90 3.52 -21.73
CA HIS A 211 -2.58 4.04 -22.10
C HIS A 211 -1.84 3.12 -23.06
N PHE A 212 -1.94 1.80 -22.88
CA PHE A 212 -1.32 0.84 -23.80
C PHE A 212 -1.88 0.94 -25.22
N LEU A 213 -3.21 1.01 -25.37
CA LEU A 213 -3.87 1.14 -26.69
C LEU A 213 -3.48 2.45 -27.37
N ALA A 214 -3.53 3.57 -26.64
CA ALA A 214 -3.17 4.88 -27.18
C ALA A 214 -1.70 4.95 -27.63
N ASP A 215 -0.78 4.39 -26.84
CA ASP A 215 0.66 4.41 -27.10
C ASP A 215 1.03 3.51 -28.30
N ASN A 216 0.53 2.27 -28.33
CA ASN A 216 0.99 1.26 -29.29
C ASN A 216 0.18 1.26 -30.61
N TYR A 217 -1.12 1.55 -30.54
CA TYR A 217 -2.02 1.50 -31.69
C TYR A 217 -2.40 2.90 -32.19
N LYS A 218 -1.92 3.97 -31.53
CA LYS A 218 -2.10 5.37 -31.93
C LYS A 218 -3.57 5.81 -32.01
N VAL A 219 -4.46 5.15 -31.28
CA VAL A 219 -5.89 5.44 -31.17
C VAL A 219 -6.19 6.50 -30.10
N ASN A 220 -7.39 7.09 -30.14
CA ASN A 220 -7.89 7.97 -29.09
C ASN A 220 -8.77 7.16 -28.14
N VAL A 221 -8.42 7.11 -26.86
CA VAL A 221 -9.11 6.28 -25.87
C VAL A 221 -9.83 7.16 -24.85
N THR A 222 -11.12 6.95 -24.69
CA THR A 222 -11.91 7.47 -23.57
C THR A 222 -12.10 6.32 -22.58
N GLY A 223 -11.48 6.42 -21.41
CA GLY A 223 -11.65 5.45 -20.31
C GLY A 223 -12.65 5.96 -19.27
N VAL A 224 -13.56 5.10 -18.84
CA VAL A 224 -14.60 5.44 -17.86
C VAL A 224 -14.44 4.57 -16.62
N THR A 225 -14.38 5.19 -15.44
CA THR A 225 -14.42 4.50 -14.14
C THR A 225 -15.32 5.27 -13.19
N ASN A 226 -16.00 4.56 -12.29
CA ASN A 226 -16.78 5.15 -11.19
C ASN A 226 -15.94 5.37 -9.91
N SER A 227 -14.65 5.02 -9.93
CA SER A 227 -13.73 5.20 -8.81
C SER A 227 -12.89 6.46 -9.02
N ARG A 228 -13.07 7.44 -8.12
CA ARG A 228 -12.28 8.67 -8.07
C ARG A 228 -10.78 8.41 -7.97
N GLU A 229 -10.40 7.44 -7.14
CA GLU A 229 -9.00 7.08 -6.92
C GLU A 229 -8.34 6.54 -8.19
N GLU A 230 -9.05 5.64 -8.87
CA GLU A 230 -8.63 5.08 -10.16
C GLU A 230 -8.54 6.17 -11.23
N ALA A 231 -9.57 7.03 -11.34
CA ALA A 231 -9.60 8.13 -12.30
C ALA A 231 -8.45 9.11 -12.10
N CYS A 232 -8.19 9.56 -10.87
CA CYS A 232 -7.07 10.44 -10.54
C CYS A 232 -5.73 9.81 -10.95
N LYS A 233 -5.53 8.53 -10.64
CA LYS A 233 -4.27 7.83 -10.95
C LYS A 233 -4.10 7.54 -12.43
N ALA A 234 -5.17 7.15 -13.13
CA ALA A 234 -5.15 6.95 -14.58
C ALA A 234 -4.74 8.24 -15.30
N LYS A 235 -5.19 9.41 -14.81
CA LYS A 235 -4.77 10.74 -15.30
C LYS A 235 -3.31 11.07 -14.96
N GLU A 236 -2.87 10.75 -13.75
CA GLU A 236 -1.49 11.01 -13.30
C GLU A 236 -0.44 10.12 -13.95
N LYS A 237 -0.82 8.90 -14.37
CA LYS A 237 0.10 7.86 -14.85
C LYS A 237 0.93 8.33 -16.04
N ARG A 238 0.29 8.98 -17.02
CA ARG A 238 0.94 9.58 -18.21
C ARG A 238 0.06 10.72 -18.73
N ASN A 239 0.68 11.89 -18.98
CA ASN A 239 0.01 12.99 -19.67
C ASN A 239 -0.04 12.69 -21.19
N ASN A 240 -0.83 11.71 -21.59
CA ASN A 240 -1.04 11.33 -22.99
C ASN A 240 -2.27 12.07 -23.52
N SER A 241 -2.08 12.97 -24.50
CA SER A 241 -3.16 13.75 -25.09
C SER A 241 -4.21 12.92 -25.84
N LYS A 242 -3.93 11.64 -26.10
CA LYS A 242 -4.86 10.69 -26.74
C LYS A 242 -5.70 9.90 -25.74
N VAL A 243 -5.48 10.07 -24.44
CA VAL A 243 -6.25 9.38 -23.39
C VAL A 243 -7.07 10.39 -22.60
N GLU A 244 -8.38 10.22 -22.63
CA GLU A 244 -9.34 10.95 -21.80
C GLU A 244 -9.87 10.01 -20.72
N ILE A 245 -9.85 10.43 -19.45
CA ILE A 245 -10.40 9.64 -18.34
C ILE A 245 -11.58 10.37 -17.70
N ILE A 246 -12.72 9.69 -17.66
CA ILE A 246 -13.98 10.20 -17.13
C ILE A 246 -14.31 9.45 -15.83
N GLU A 247 -14.53 10.22 -14.77
CA GLU A 247 -15.07 9.70 -13.50
C GLU A 247 -16.60 9.77 -13.59
N SER A 248 -17.24 8.68 -13.99
CA SER A 248 -18.69 8.61 -14.17
C SER A 248 -19.16 7.17 -14.14
N ASP A 249 -20.43 6.97 -13.81
CA ASP A 249 -21.13 5.77 -14.24
C ASP A 249 -21.29 5.82 -15.77
N PHE A 250 -20.99 4.73 -16.46
CA PHE A 250 -21.10 4.68 -17.92
C PHE A 250 -22.55 4.89 -18.39
N ARG A 251 -23.53 4.55 -17.56
CA ARG A 251 -24.97 4.72 -17.85
C ARG A 251 -25.40 6.18 -17.85
N GLU A 252 -24.60 7.06 -17.24
CA GLU A 252 -24.86 8.49 -17.08
C GLU A 252 -24.01 9.33 -18.05
N LEU A 253 -23.29 8.70 -18.99
CA LEU A 253 -22.52 9.43 -19.97
C LEU A 253 -23.44 10.30 -20.84
N PRO A 254 -23.07 11.57 -21.10
CA PRO A 254 -23.87 12.47 -21.91
C PRO A 254 -24.13 11.96 -23.33
N ASP A 255 -25.22 12.41 -23.94
CA ASP A 255 -25.61 12.05 -25.32
C ASP A 255 -24.51 12.37 -26.35
N SER A 256 -23.60 13.30 -26.05
CA SER A 256 -22.44 13.62 -26.90
C SER A 256 -21.48 12.44 -27.14
N TYR A 257 -21.54 11.41 -26.28
CA TYR A 257 -20.74 10.20 -26.40
C TYR A 257 -21.43 9.07 -27.19
N MET A 258 -22.67 9.27 -27.63
CA MET A 258 -23.42 8.27 -28.39
C MET A 258 -23.03 8.26 -29.86
N GLY A 259 -22.82 7.07 -30.43
CA GLY A 259 -22.54 6.86 -31.85
C GLY A 259 -21.19 7.40 -32.34
N ILE A 260 -20.26 7.74 -31.45
CA ILE A 260 -18.98 8.36 -31.84
C ILE A 260 -17.78 7.41 -31.79
N PHE A 261 -17.91 6.26 -31.15
CA PHE A 261 -16.79 5.33 -30.96
C PHE A 261 -16.74 4.30 -32.09
N ASP A 262 -15.53 4.07 -32.61
CA ASP A 262 -15.28 3.00 -33.57
C ASP A 262 -15.27 1.63 -32.87
N ARG A 263 -14.86 1.62 -31.60
CA ARG A 263 -14.65 0.44 -30.78
C ARG A 263 -15.07 0.67 -29.34
N VAL A 264 -15.66 -0.34 -28.71
CA VAL A 264 -15.89 -0.37 -27.26
C VAL A 264 -15.17 -1.60 -26.70
N ILE A 265 -14.63 -1.48 -25.51
CA ILE A 265 -14.03 -2.60 -24.77
C ILE A 265 -14.45 -2.56 -23.30
N CYS A 266 -14.72 -3.72 -22.73
CA CYS A 266 -15.05 -3.92 -21.33
C CYS A 266 -14.25 -5.10 -20.80
N VAL A 267 -13.48 -4.88 -19.73
CA VAL A 267 -12.63 -5.91 -19.13
C VAL A 267 -12.96 -6.02 -17.64
N HIS A 268 -13.48 -7.16 -17.21
CA HIS A 268 -13.82 -7.50 -15.82
C HIS A 268 -14.75 -6.51 -15.09
N MET A 269 -15.62 -5.82 -15.82
CA MET A 269 -16.68 -4.97 -15.24
C MET A 269 -18.05 -5.70 -15.20
N MET A 270 -18.31 -6.63 -16.12
CA MET A 270 -19.64 -7.23 -16.31
C MET A 270 -20.12 -8.02 -15.08
N GLU A 271 -19.19 -8.64 -14.35
CA GLU A 271 -19.40 -9.35 -13.09
C GLU A 271 -19.96 -8.44 -12.00
N HIS A 272 -19.76 -7.13 -12.11
CA HIS A 272 -20.18 -6.13 -11.14
C HIS A 272 -21.51 -5.46 -11.49
N LEU A 273 -22.20 -5.91 -12.55
CA LEU A 273 -23.47 -5.33 -12.98
C LEU A 273 -24.68 -5.81 -12.15
N GLY A 274 -24.48 -6.64 -11.12
CA GLY A 274 -25.58 -7.08 -10.25
C GLY A 274 -26.47 -8.16 -10.85
N GLY A 275 -25.96 -8.93 -11.82
CA GLY A 275 -26.58 -10.15 -12.32
C GLY A 275 -27.43 -10.02 -13.61
N PRO A 276 -28.18 -11.08 -13.97
CA PRO A 276 -28.78 -11.24 -15.31
C PRO A 276 -29.75 -10.17 -15.74
N ALA A 277 -30.49 -9.57 -14.78
CA ALA A 277 -31.47 -8.53 -15.06
C ALA A 277 -30.85 -7.30 -15.76
N ASN A 278 -29.53 -7.09 -15.61
CA ASN A 278 -28.84 -5.91 -16.11
C ASN A 278 -28.00 -6.17 -17.36
N TYR A 279 -27.74 -7.43 -17.74
CA TYR A 279 -26.86 -7.75 -18.88
C TYR A 279 -27.42 -7.22 -20.20
N ALA A 280 -28.72 -7.40 -20.48
CA ALA A 280 -29.34 -6.87 -21.70
C ALA A 280 -29.28 -5.34 -21.77
N GLY A 281 -29.45 -4.65 -20.64
CA GLY A 281 -29.32 -3.19 -20.56
C GLY A 281 -27.88 -2.71 -20.78
N PHE A 282 -26.90 -3.50 -20.31
CA PHE A 282 -25.47 -3.24 -20.55
C PHE A 282 -25.09 -3.33 -22.02
N PHE A 283 -25.43 -4.43 -22.71
CA PHE A 283 -25.18 -4.55 -24.15
C PHE A 283 -25.92 -3.48 -24.95
N ARG A 284 -27.18 -3.17 -24.60
CA ARG A 284 -27.92 -2.07 -25.22
C ARG A 284 -27.23 -0.72 -25.04
N SER A 285 -26.66 -0.46 -23.87
CA SER A 285 -25.92 0.79 -23.61
C SER A 285 -24.63 0.83 -24.41
N ALA A 286 -23.87 -0.28 -24.45
CA ALA A 286 -22.67 -0.40 -25.28
C ALA A 286 -22.95 -0.12 -26.76
N ALA A 287 -24.06 -0.64 -27.29
CA ALA A 287 -24.47 -0.42 -28.67
C ALA A 287 -24.74 1.06 -28.99
N LYS A 288 -25.26 1.84 -28.03
CA LYS A 288 -25.50 3.29 -28.23
C LYS A 288 -24.22 4.09 -28.39
N PHE A 289 -23.11 3.68 -27.79
CA PHE A 289 -21.83 4.38 -27.91
C PHE A 289 -21.15 4.14 -29.28
N LEU A 290 -21.46 3.02 -29.93
CA LEU A 290 -20.80 2.58 -31.16
C LEU A 290 -21.37 3.26 -32.40
N LYS A 291 -20.47 3.56 -33.35
CA LYS A 291 -20.83 3.78 -34.75
C LYS A 291 -21.42 2.49 -35.35
N SER A 292 -22.24 2.65 -36.39
CA SER A 292 -22.71 1.50 -37.18
C SER A 292 -21.52 0.70 -37.72
N GLY A 293 -21.53 -0.62 -37.52
CA GLY A 293 -20.44 -1.52 -37.87
C GLY A 293 -19.23 -1.49 -36.93
N GLY A 294 -19.32 -0.83 -35.78
CA GLY A 294 -18.28 -0.87 -34.75
C GLY A 294 -18.18 -2.22 -34.03
N LEU A 295 -17.04 -2.48 -33.38
CA LEU A 295 -16.79 -3.72 -32.63
C LEU A 295 -16.85 -3.50 -31.12
N PHE A 296 -17.40 -4.47 -30.41
CA PHE A 296 -17.42 -4.52 -28.95
C PHE A 296 -16.71 -5.79 -28.47
N VAL A 297 -15.69 -5.62 -27.62
CA VAL A 297 -15.02 -6.75 -26.95
C VAL A 297 -15.36 -6.74 -25.46
N VAL A 298 -15.80 -7.90 -24.95
CA VAL A 298 -16.05 -8.12 -23.52
C VAL A 298 -15.16 -9.26 -23.04
N GLN A 299 -14.31 -8.99 -22.05
CA GLN A 299 -13.59 -10.01 -21.29
C GLN A 299 -14.17 -10.05 -19.87
N SER A 300 -14.65 -11.23 -19.44
CA SER A 300 -15.30 -11.41 -18.14
C SER A 300 -15.14 -12.84 -17.67
N TYR A 301 -15.21 -13.07 -16.35
CA TYR A 301 -15.40 -14.38 -15.78
C TYR A 301 -16.78 -14.91 -16.18
N VAL A 302 -16.83 -16.08 -16.79
CA VAL A 302 -18.08 -16.72 -17.23
C VAL A 302 -18.05 -18.17 -16.81
N MET A 303 -19.18 -18.66 -16.30
CA MET A 303 -19.34 -20.07 -15.96
C MET A 303 -19.89 -20.83 -17.17
N ASP A 304 -19.24 -21.95 -17.50
CA ASP A 304 -19.63 -22.86 -18.59
C ASP A 304 -20.77 -23.81 -18.19
N ARG A 305 -21.02 -23.95 -16.88
CA ARG A 305 -22.08 -24.78 -16.30
C ARG A 305 -22.80 -24.02 -15.20
N LYS A 306 -24.08 -24.33 -14.99
CA LYS A 306 -24.89 -23.75 -13.93
C LYS A 306 -24.51 -24.31 -12.55
N PRO A 307 -23.86 -23.53 -11.67
CA PRO A 307 -23.56 -23.98 -10.31
C PRO A 307 -24.78 -23.82 -9.38
N PRO A 308 -24.74 -24.41 -8.18
CA PRO A 308 -25.71 -24.10 -7.14
C PRO A 308 -25.62 -22.65 -6.62
N LEU A 309 -24.45 -21.99 -6.75
CA LEU A 309 -24.19 -20.61 -6.29
C LEU A 309 -23.43 -19.81 -7.35
N ARG A 310 -23.87 -18.58 -7.66
CA ARG A 310 -23.26 -17.70 -8.68
C ARG A 310 -21.95 -17.03 -8.25
N ILE A 311 -21.64 -17.11 -6.97
CA ILE A 311 -20.37 -16.68 -6.37
C ILE A 311 -20.23 -17.42 -5.04
N ASP A 312 -19.00 -17.82 -4.72
CA ASP A 312 -18.68 -18.45 -3.45
C ASP A 312 -19.01 -17.52 -2.25
N PRO A 313 -19.65 -18.01 -1.17
CA PRO A 313 -20.00 -17.19 0.00
C PRO A 313 -18.81 -16.54 0.73
N PHE A 314 -17.64 -17.17 0.77
CA PHE A 314 -16.43 -16.57 1.35
C PHE A 314 -15.91 -15.43 0.46
N THR A 315 -15.81 -15.67 -0.85
CA THR A 315 -15.47 -14.66 -1.86
C THR A 315 -16.45 -13.48 -1.80
N ARG A 316 -17.76 -13.72 -1.72
CA ARG A 316 -18.77 -12.66 -1.57
C ARG A 316 -18.56 -11.87 -0.27
N LYS A 317 -18.19 -12.52 0.84
CA LYS A 317 -18.02 -11.84 2.13
C LYS A 317 -16.74 -11.00 2.20
N TYR A 318 -15.63 -11.49 1.65
CA TYR A 318 -14.31 -10.90 1.86
C TYR A 318 -13.72 -10.22 0.62
N MET A 319 -14.06 -10.66 -0.59
CA MET A 319 -13.43 -10.17 -1.83
C MET A 319 -14.39 -9.34 -2.67
N ALA A 320 -15.54 -9.89 -3.06
CA ALA A 320 -16.36 -9.36 -4.14
C ALA A 320 -17.86 -9.38 -3.76
N ARG A 321 -18.27 -8.40 -2.94
CA ARG A 321 -19.58 -8.39 -2.26
C ARG A 321 -20.79 -8.28 -3.18
N CYS A 322 -20.65 -7.51 -4.26
CA CYS A 322 -21.72 -7.25 -5.21
C CYS A 322 -21.55 -8.01 -6.53
N SER A 323 -20.54 -8.89 -6.63
CA SER A 323 -20.23 -9.57 -7.88
C SER A 323 -21.11 -10.79 -8.12
N VAL A 324 -21.52 -10.95 -9.37
CA VAL A 324 -22.29 -12.09 -9.88
C VAL A 324 -21.60 -12.56 -11.15
N VAL A 325 -21.06 -13.77 -11.12
CA VAL A 325 -20.47 -14.37 -12.32
C VAL A 325 -21.62 -14.82 -13.25
N PRO A 326 -21.65 -14.37 -14.51
CA PRO A 326 -22.66 -14.78 -15.50
C PRO A 326 -22.52 -16.26 -15.90
N GLU A 327 -23.64 -16.88 -16.27
CA GLU A 327 -23.63 -18.11 -17.07
C GLU A 327 -23.47 -17.77 -18.56
N LEU A 328 -22.78 -18.60 -19.34
CA LEU A 328 -22.55 -18.35 -20.76
C LEU A 328 -23.85 -18.10 -21.55
N ASN A 329 -24.91 -18.86 -21.28
CA ASN A 329 -26.20 -18.68 -21.93
C ASN A 329 -26.85 -17.31 -21.63
N GLU A 330 -26.65 -16.77 -20.43
CA GLU A 330 -27.17 -15.44 -20.05
C GLU A 330 -26.46 -14.34 -20.84
N VAL A 331 -25.16 -14.51 -21.09
CA VAL A 331 -24.38 -13.59 -21.92
C VAL A 331 -24.86 -13.65 -23.37
N VAL A 332 -24.97 -14.86 -23.92
CA VAL A 332 -25.42 -15.05 -25.31
C VAL A 332 -26.82 -14.47 -25.52
N GLU A 333 -27.75 -14.69 -24.58
CA GLU A 333 -29.09 -14.11 -24.66
C GLU A 333 -29.07 -12.58 -24.62
N ALA A 334 -28.26 -11.98 -23.75
CA ALA A 334 -28.16 -10.53 -23.63
C ALA A 334 -27.53 -9.84 -24.86
N VAL A 335 -26.74 -10.57 -25.64
CA VAL A 335 -26.08 -10.10 -26.87
C VAL A 335 -27.06 -10.04 -28.06
N ARG A 336 -27.97 -11.02 -28.17
CA ARG A 336 -28.79 -11.29 -29.39
C ARG A 336 -29.51 -10.07 -29.98
N ASP A 337 -30.04 -9.19 -29.15
CA ASP A 337 -30.86 -8.06 -29.61
C ASP A 337 -30.05 -6.88 -30.18
N ASN A 338 -28.76 -6.80 -29.87
CA ASN A 338 -27.95 -5.60 -30.15
C ASN A 338 -26.69 -5.90 -30.98
N PHE A 339 -26.19 -7.14 -30.98
CA PHE A 339 -24.92 -7.49 -31.61
C PHE A 339 -24.97 -8.89 -32.25
N TYR A 340 -24.16 -9.05 -33.30
CA TYR A 340 -23.79 -10.36 -33.81
C TYR A 340 -22.57 -10.88 -33.03
N LEU A 341 -22.62 -12.13 -32.58
CA LEU A 341 -21.49 -12.75 -31.88
C LEU A 341 -20.44 -13.22 -32.90
N GLU A 342 -19.36 -12.46 -33.04
CA GLU A 342 -18.27 -12.73 -33.99
C GLU A 342 -17.31 -13.83 -33.52
N SER A 343 -16.90 -13.80 -32.24
CA SER A 343 -15.98 -14.81 -31.68
C SER A 343 -16.17 -14.97 -30.17
N LEU A 344 -15.84 -16.16 -29.67
CA LEU A 344 -15.84 -16.50 -28.25
C LEU A 344 -14.59 -17.35 -27.96
N ASP A 345 -13.70 -16.85 -27.11
CA ASP A 345 -12.48 -17.56 -26.73
C ASP A 345 -12.44 -17.82 -25.22
N ASN A 346 -11.93 -18.99 -24.84
CA ASN A 346 -11.75 -19.34 -23.43
C ASN A 346 -10.30 -19.06 -22.99
N LEU A 347 -10.13 -18.09 -22.09
CA LEU A 347 -8.83 -17.70 -21.53
C LEU A 347 -8.58 -18.27 -20.12
N GLY A 348 -9.46 -19.14 -19.61
CA GLY A 348 -9.44 -19.62 -18.22
C GLY A 348 -8.15 -20.31 -17.78
N GLN A 349 -7.43 -20.94 -18.71
CA GLN A 349 -6.12 -21.55 -18.46
C GLN A 349 -5.04 -20.56 -17.97
N ASN A 350 -5.22 -19.26 -18.20
CA ASN A 350 -4.29 -18.22 -17.77
C ASN A 350 -4.52 -17.75 -16.32
N LEU A 351 -5.62 -18.16 -15.67
CA LEU A 351 -5.96 -17.69 -14.33
C LEU A 351 -5.05 -18.26 -13.25
N VAL A 352 -4.75 -19.57 -13.31
CA VAL A 352 -3.85 -20.24 -12.37
C VAL A 352 -2.46 -19.58 -12.36
N PRO A 353 -1.73 -19.47 -13.49
CA PRO A 353 -0.41 -18.83 -13.49
C PRO A 353 -0.48 -17.34 -13.10
N PHE A 354 -1.59 -16.65 -13.37
CA PHE A 354 -1.80 -15.29 -12.90
C PHE A 354 -1.86 -15.20 -11.38
N PHE A 355 -2.75 -15.94 -10.73
CA PHE A 355 -2.89 -15.87 -9.27
C PHE A 355 -1.63 -16.36 -8.54
N SER A 356 -0.94 -17.39 -9.06
CA SER A 356 0.35 -17.82 -8.53
C SER A 356 1.42 -16.72 -8.62
N ALA A 357 1.44 -15.95 -9.70
CA ALA A 357 2.37 -14.82 -9.84
C ALA A 357 2.04 -13.67 -8.89
N VAL A 358 0.74 -13.36 -8.72
CA VAL A 358 0.28 -12.34 -7.76
C VAL A 358 0.65 -12.75 -6.33
N GLU A 359 0.39 -13.99 -5.95
CA GLU A 359 0.77 -14.51 -4.63
C GLU A 359 2.27 -14.39 -4.39
N LYS A 360 3.10 -14.84 -5.34
CA LYS A 360 4.55 -14.73 -5.26
C LYS A 360 5.00 -13.28 -5.06
N ASN A 361 4.47 -12.36 -5.86
CA ASN A 361 4.82 -10.94 -5.79
C ASN A 361 4.40 -10.31 -4.45
N VAL A 362 3.19 -10.61 -3.99
CA VAL A 362 2.68 -10.15 -2.69
C VAL A 362 3.55 -10.71 -1.56
N ASN A 363 3.90 -12.00 -1.59
CA ASN A 363 4.76 -12.62 -0.58
C ASN A 363 6.17 -12.01 -0.55
N LEU A 364 6.75 -11.66 -1.70
CA LEU A 364 8.03 -10.95 -1.78
C LEU A 364 7.94 -9.51 -1.24
N ALA A 365 6.83 -8.83 -1.50
CA ALA A 365 6.58 -7.48 -1.02
C ALA A 365 6.08 -7.44 0.43
N TRP A 366 5.56 -8.54 0.95
CA TRP A 366 4.92 -8.61 2.26
C TRP A 366 5.85 -8.22 3.41
N PRO A 367 7.13 -8.61 3.45
CA PRO A 367 8.08 -8.12 4.45
C PRO A 367 8.31 -6.59 4.40
N LEU A 368 8.04 -5.93 3.27
CA LEU A 368 8.10 -4.47 3.15
C LEU A 368 6.78 -3.83 3.61
N LEU A 369 5.64 -4.47 3.33
CA LEU A 369 4.30 -4.00 3.71
C LEU A 369 3.95 -4.27 5.19
N SER A 370 4.51 -5.32 5.81
CA SER A 370 4.13 -5.84 7.14
C SER A 370 4.97 -5.35 8.33
N LYS A 371 5.99 -4.51 8.11
CA LYS A 371 6.94 -4.09 9.16
C LYS A 371 6.48 -2.92 10.05
N ASN A 372 5.21 -2.53 9.94
CA ASN A 372 4.63 -1.45 10.73
C ASN A 372 3.67 -2.04 11.79
N PRO A 373 3.77 -1.66 13.09
CA PRO A 373 2.79 -2.07 14.09
C PRO A 373 1.39 -1.46 13.84
N PHE A 374 1.26 -0.57 12.85
CA PHE A 374 -0.02 -0.02 12.42
C PHE A 374 -0.41 -0.62 11.06
N MET A 375 -1.58 -1.22 11.01
CA MET A 375 -2.21 -1.72 9.79
C MET A 375 -3.33 -0.76 9.40
N TYR A 376 -3.48 -0.48 8.11
CA TYR A 376 -4.63 0.25 7.64
C TYR A 376 -5.87 -0.65 7.74
N ASN A 377 -6.85 -0.22 8.53
CA ASN A 377 -8.14 -0.88 8.68
C ASN A 377 -9.11 -0.20 7.75
N ASP A 378 -9.40 -0.91 6.69
CA ASP A 378 -10.23 -0.52 5.58
C ASP A 378 -11.69 -0.23 5.92
N LYS A 379 -12.27 -1.02 6.81
CA LYS A 379 -13.65 -0.79 7.29
C LYS A 379 -13.77 0.51 8.05
N LEU A 380 -12.69 0.90 8.73
CA LEU A 380 -12.62 2.11 9.52
C LEU A 380 -11.98 3.27 8.76
N ARG A 381 -11.47 3.03 7.52
CA ARG A 381 -10.63 3.92 6.72
C ARG A 381 -9.49 4.57 7.53
N ARG A 382 -8.89 3.83 8.46
CA ARG A 382 -7.98 4.37 9.48
C ARG A 382 -6.84 3.40 9.78
N LEU A 383 -5.65 3.92 10.05
CA LEU A 383 -4.55 3.17 10.64
C LEU A 383 -4.90 2.75 12.06
N VAL A 384 -4.84 1.45 12.34
CA VAL A 384 -5.10 0.83 13.63
C VAL A 384 -3.90 0.00 14.05
N LYS A 385 -3.65 -0.05 15.35
CA LYS A 385 -2.61 -0.91 15.92
C LYS A 385 -2.91 -2.38 15.61
N SER A 386 -1.88 -3.13 15.22
CA SER A 386 -1.95 -4.57 15.00
C SER A 386 -2.38 -5.29 16.27
N GLU A 387 -3.27 -6.27 16.12
CA GLU A 387 -3.74 -7.13 17.20
C GLU A 387 -2.81 -8.34 17.45
N SER A 388 -1.84 -8.56 16.56
CA SER A 388 -0.90 -9.70 16.65
C SER A 388 0.16 -9.47 17.72
N LEU A 389 0.08 -10.25 18.81
CA LEU A 389 1.10 -10.25 19.87
C LEU A 389 2.50 -10.59 19.35
N GLY A 390 2.61 -11.47 18.33
CA GLY A 390 3.89 -11.82 17.71
C GLY A 390 4.52 -10.62 17.01
N GLN A 391 3.73 -9.87 16.23
CA GLN A 391 4.20 -8.66 15.54
C GLN A 391 4.61 -7.57 16.54
N ILE A 392 3.83 -7.37 17.61
CA ILE A 392 4.17 -6.41 18.67
C ILE A 392 5.49 -6.80 19.37
N ARG A 393 5.67 -8.08 19.71
CA ARG A 393 6.91 -8.57 20.33
C ARG A 393 8.12 -8.41 19.41
N ALA A 394 7.97 -8.76 18.13
CA ALA A 394 9.02 -8.60 17.12
C ALA A 394 9.41 -7.12 16.95
N PHE A 395 8.44 -6.22 16.89
CA PHE A 395 8.67 -4.78 16.82
C PHE A 395 9.45 -4.26 18.05
N LYS A 396 9.02 -4.65 19.26
CA LYS A 396 9.71 -4.27 20.50
C LYS A 396 11.14 -4.79 20.55
N PHE A 397 11.36 -6.05 20.18
CA PHE A 397 12.68 -6.66 20.09
C PHE A 397 13.57 -5.86 19.13
N GLN A 398 13.05 -5.50 17.96
CA GLN A 398 13.78 -4.73 16.97
C GLN A 398 14.10 -3.30 17.46
N CYS A 399 13.20 -2.62 18.19
CA CYS A 399 13.52 -1.32 18.81
C CYS A 399 14.72 -1.42 19.76
N VAL A 400 14.73 -2.44 20.62
CA VAL A 400 15.83 -2.69 21.56
C VAL A 400 17.11 -3.05 20.80
N LEU A 401 17.01 -3.92 19.80
CA LEU A 401 18.15 -4.33 18.97
C LEU A 401 18.79 -3.14 18.26
N CYS A 402 18.01 -2.23 17.66
CA CYS A 402 18.53 -1.01 17.02
C CYS A 402 19.25 -0.09 18.02
N ALA A 403 18.69 0.08 19.22
CA ALA A 403 19.29 0.91 20.27
C ALA A 403 20.61 0.30 20.77
N LEU A 404 20.63 -1.01 21.05
CA LEU A 404 21.83 -1.72 21.47
C LEU A 404 22.91 -1.66 20.39
N TYR A 405 22.54 -1.90 19.15
CA TYR A 405 23.46 -1.86 18.01
C TYR A 405 24.07 -0.47 17.81
N THR A 406 23.24 0.58 17.80
CA THR A 406 23.71 1.97 17.69
C THR A 406 24.65 2.33 18.84
N THR A 407 24.33 1.87 20.06
CA THR A 407 25.19 2.06 21.23
C THR A 407 26.54 1.35 21.05
N ALA A 408 26.54 0.11 20.57
CA ALA A 408 27.76 -0.64 20.30
C ALA A 408 28.64 0.05 19.25
N LEU A 409 28.06 0.54 18.14
CA LEU A 409 28.79 1.32 17.14
C LEU A 409 29.39 2.59 17.73
N ALA A 410 28.64 3.33 18.55
CA ALA A 410 29.12 4.53 19.21
C ALA A 410 30.25 4.21 20.21
N THR A 411 30.12 3.14 21.00
CA THR A 411 31.17 2.71 21.94
C THR A 411 32.45 2.37 21.19
N ASN A 412 32.37 1.61 20.10
CA ASN A 412 33.52 1.31 19.24
C ASN A 412 34.14 2.59 18.66
N LEU A 413 33.32 3.53 18.22
CA LEU A 413 33.79 4.80 17.65
C LEU A 413 34.58 5.64 18.68
N PHE A 414 34.07 5.78 19.90
CA PHE A 414 34.67 6.66 20.90
C PHE A 414 35.85 6.00 21.64
N PHE A 415 35.70 4.74 22.03
CA PHE A 415 36.65 4.03 22.90
C PHE A 415 37.50 2.99 22.17
N GLY A 416 37.16 2.64 20.94
CA GLY A 416 37.94 1.69 20.13
C GLY A 416 39.29 2.28 19.69
N PRO A 417 40.24 1.41 19.29
CA PRO A 417 41.59 1.77 18.86
C PRO A 417 41.62 2.34 17.43
N LEU A 418 40.71 3.27 17.12
CA LEU A 418 40.55 3.89 15.81
C LEU A 418 41.36 5.19 15.70
N THR A 419 41.96 5.42 14.54
CA THR A 419 42.60 6.69 14.18
C THR A 419 41.57 7.81 14.07
N VAL A 420 42.03 9.06 14.09
CA VAL A 420 41.14 10.23 13.92
C VAL A 420 40.37 10.17 12.59
N VAL A 421 40.99 9.69 11.53
CA VAL A 421 40.37 9.54 10.20
C VAL A 421 39.26 8.50 10.23
N GLU A 422 39.53 7.34 10.83
CA GLU A 422 38.57 6.25 11.00
C GLU A 422 37.39 6.68 11.90
N LYS A 423 37.65 7.49 12.92
CA LYS A 423 36.59 8.10 13.74
C LYS A 423 35.72 9.07 12.95
N CYS A 424 36.28 9.87 12.06
CA CYS A 424 35.49 10.74 11.18
C CYS A 424 34.61 9.93 10.21
N GLN A 425 35.15 8.87 9.60
CA GLN A 425 34.40 7.97 8.73
C GLN A 425 33.25 7.29 9.48
N GLY A 426 33.54 6.69 10.64
CA GLY A 426 32.55 5.99 11.44
C GLY A 426 31.46 6.89 12.02
N SER A 427 31.79 8.17 12.30
CA SER A 427 30.82 9.15 12.84
C SER A 427 29.63 9.36 11.92
N VAL A 428 29.83 9.35 10.60
CA VAL A 428 28.76 9.51 9.60
C VAL A 428 27.70 8.41 9.76
N PHE A 429 28.15 7.15 9.87
CA PHE A 429 27.28 6.01 10.09
C PHE A 429 26.66 6.01 11.49
N VAL A 430 27.38 6.37 12.56
CA VAL A 430 26.82 6.43 13.91
C VAL A 430 25.70 7.47 14.00
N ILE A 431 25.87 8.68 13.44
CA ILE A 431 24.86 9.73 13.45
C ILE A 431 23.60 9.30 12.67
N LEU A 432 23.79 8.63 11.55
CA LEU A 432 22.71 8.08 10.74
C LEU A 432 21.92 6.99 11.49
N HIS A 433 22.61 6.05 12.14
CA HIS A 433 21.97 5.01 12.96
C HIS A 433 21.31 5.58 14.22
N LEU A 434 21.87 6.65 14.79
CA LEU A 434 21.26 7.41 15.88
C LEU A 434 19.93 8.03 15.45
N LEU A 435 19.89 8.69 14.28
CA LEU A 435 18.64 9.22 13.72
C LEU A 435 17.62 8.10 13.51
N GLY A 436 18.04 6.98 12.92
CA GLY A 436 17.18 5.82 12.68
C GLY A 436 16.60 5.24 13.98
N SER A 437 17.44 5.07 14.99
CA SER A 437 17.05 4.55 16.31
C SER A 437 16.09 5.48 17.04
N ILE A 438 16.36 6.80 17.05
CA ILE A 438 15.45 7.78 17.66
C ILE A 438 14.11 7.82 16.93
N ALA A 439 14.11 7.83 15.59
CA ALA A 439 12.90 7.87 14.79
C ALA A 439 12.06 6.59 14.93
N ARG A 440 12.69 5.43 15.09
CA ARG A 440 12.03 4.14 15.29
C ARG A 440 11.51 3.94 16.71
N TRP A 441 12.12 4.58 17.71
CA TRP A 441 11.85 4.28 19.11
C TRP A 441 10.37 4.46 19.44
N ASN A 442 9.65 3.34 19.66
CA ASN A 442 8.26 3.34 20.11
C ASN A 442 7.98 2.06 20.92
N PHE A 443 8.78 1.79 21.94
CA PHE A 443 8.68 0.55 22.72
C PHE A 443 7.30 0.35 23.37
N GLY A 444 6.63 1.45 23.74
CA GLY A 444 5.25 1.45 24.26
C GLY A 444 4.18 1.10 23.23
N VAL A 445 4.53 1.14 21.93
CA VAL A 445 3.60 1.01 20.79
C VAL A 445 2.42 1.98 20.97
N GLU A 446 2.78 3.25 21.16
CA GLU A 446 1.88 4.38 21.29
C GLU A 446 1.24 4.70 19.94
N ASN A 447 -0.06 5.01 19.93
CA ASN A 447 -0.83 5.26 18.71
C ASN A 447 -0.61 6.66 18.10
N SER A 448 0.27 7.48 18.68
CA SER A 448 0.46 8.89 18.31
C SER A 448 0.76 9.08 16.82
N GLN A 449 1.62 8.23 16.24
CA GLN A 449 1.93 8.24 14.81
C GLN A 449 0.69 7.97 13.94
N ALA A 450 -0.08 6.93 14.26
CA ALA A 450 -1.29 6.57 13.52
C ALA A 450 -2.39 7.62 13.68
N GLN A 451 -2.53 8.22 14.87
CA GLN A 451 -3.49 9.29 15.14
C GLN A 451 -3.22 10.53 14.29
N VAL A 452 -1.96 10.95 14.17
CA VAL A 452 -1.60 12.10 13.32
C VAL A 452 -1.94 11.82 11.86
N LEU A 453 -1.57 10.65 11.34
CA LEU A 453 -1.87 10.26 9.95
C LEU A 453 -3.39 10.16 9.70
N ASN A 454 -4.14 9.54 10.62
CA ASN A 454 -5.60 9.49 10.52
C ASN A 454 -6.23 10.88 10.56
N ALA A 455 -5.70 11.82 11.34
CA ALA A 455 -6.20 13.19 11.36
C ALA A 455 -5.97 13.92 10.02
N PHE A 456 -4.87 13.65 9.31
CA PHE A 456 -4.69 14.14 7.93
C PHE A 456 -5.75 13.56 6.98
N ILE A 457 -6.01 12.24 7.07
CA ILE A 457 -7.04 11.57 6.26
C ILE A 457 -8.43 12.15 6.53
N ASP A 458 -8.80 12.27 7.82
CA ASP A 458 -10.11 12.80 8.23
C ASP A 458 -10.33 14.22 7.70
N ILE A 459 -9.29 15.08 7.68
CA ILE A 459 -9.39 16.45 7.17
C ILE A 459 -9.48 16.49 5.64
N GLU A 460 -8.72 15.66 4.94
CA GLU A 460 -8.82 15.54 3.49
C GLU A 460 -10.23 15.08 3.06
N GLU A 461 -10.79 14.09 3.76
CA GLU A 461 -12.12 13.57 3.46
C GLU A 461 -13.25 14.53 3.85
N SER A 462 -13.19 15.14 5.04
CA SER A 462 -14.33 15.93 5.57
C SER A 462 -14.28 17.42 5.26
N VAL A 463 -13.09 18.03 5.22
CA VAL A 463 -12.92 19.48 5.09
C VAL A 463 -12.52 19.86 3.67
N MET A 464 -11.73 19.04 2.98
CA MET A 464 -11.10 19.41 1.70
C MET A 464 -11.83 18.90 0.45
N GLN A 465 -12.71 17.90 0.56
CA GLN A 465 -13.39 17.27 -0.60
C GLN A 465 -14.17 18.23 -1.52
N GLY A 466 -14.63 19.37 -1.00
CA GLY A 466 -15.40 20.38 -1.75
C GLY A 466 -14.61 21.58 -2.26
N LEU A 467 -13.30 21.66 -1.99
CA LEU A 467 -12.48 22.82 -2.33
C LEU A 467 -11.74 22.63 -3.66
N SER A 468 -11.68 23.69 -4.46
CA SER A 468 -11.03 23.63 -5.77
C SER A 468 -9.51 23.47 -5.64
N PRO A 469 -8.90 22.45 -6.25
CA PRO A 469 -7.48 22.13 -6.07
C PRO A 469 -6.56 23.30 -6.48
N VAL A 470 -5.43 23.42 -5.79
CA VAL A 470 -4.35 24.38 -6.08
C VAL A 470 -3.24 23.63 -6.83
N PRO A 471 -2.65 24.20 -7.90
CA PRO A 471 -1.54 23.57 -8.61
C PRO A 471 -0.32 23.40 -7.70
N LEU A 472 0.43 22.32 -7.93
CA LEU A 472 1.67 22.02 -7.21
C LEU A 472 2.72 23.11 -7.47
N SER A 473 3.24 23.72 -6.40
CA SER A 473 4.37 24.65 -6.52
C SER A 473 5.69 23.94 -6.74
N LEU A 474 6.70 24.71 -7.16
CA LEU A 474 8.06 24.22 -7.31
C LEU A 474 8.58 23.53 -6.04
N GLY A 475 8.32 24.12 -4.87
CA GLY A 475 8.73 23.53 -3.59
C GLY A 475 8.07 22.18 -3.29
N GLU A 476 6.78 22.03 -3.58
CA GLU A 476 6.08 20.75 -3.38
C GLU A 476 6.60 19.68 -4.36
N LYS A 477 6.85 20.07 -5.62
CA LYS A 477 7.50 19.19 -6.61
C LYS A 477 8.91 18.77 -6.15
N SER A 478 9.68 19.68 -5.56
CA SER A 478 10.99 19.37 -4.98
C SER A 478 10.89 18.40 -3.80
N MET A 479 9.88 18.51 -2.93
CA MET A 479 9.64 17.54 -1.84
C MET A 479 9.27 16.16 -2.37
N MET A 480 8.45 16.08 -3.41
CA MET A 480 8.13 14.81 -4.07
C MET A 480 9.39 14.18 -4.71
N GLY A 481 10.25 15.01 -5.32
CA GLY A 481 11.56 14.59 -5.82
C GLY A 481 12.47 14.06 -4.69
N MET A 482 12.51 14.74 -3.55
CA MET A 482 13.26 14.31 -2.37
C MET A 482 12.77 12.98 -1.81
N ILE A 483 11.45 12.74 -1.74
CA ILE A 483 10.90 11.45 -1.31
C ILE A 483 11.39 10.32 -2.24
N ARG A 484 11.40 10.55 -3.56
CA ARG A 484 11.93 9.59 -4.54
C ARG A 484 13.42 9.35 -4.34
N LEU A 485 14.21 10.42 -4.18
CA LEU A 485 15.64 10.33 -3.90
C LEU A 485 15.89 9.48 -2.65
N ALA A 486 15.22 9.81 -1.55
CA ALA A 486 15.33 9.06 -0.30
C ALA A 486 14.94 7.58 -0.44
N SER A 487 13.89 7.28 -1.22
CA SER A 487 13.47 5.89 -1.46
C SER A 487 14.53 5.06 -2.20
N VAL A 488 15.27 5.70 -3.13
CA VAL A 488 16.42 5.07 -3.80
C VAL A 488 17.58 4.92 -2.83
N SER A 489 17.88 5.96 -2.05
CA SER A 489 18.97 5.96 -1.07
C SER A 489 18.81 4.88 0.02
N ILE A 490 17.57 4.52 0.38
CA ILE A 490 17.29 3.45 1.35
C ILE A 490 17.92 2.11 0.92
N ILE A 491 17.94 1.82 -0.38
CA ILE A 491 18.51 0.58 -0.93
C ILE A 491 19.97 0.80 -1.34
N LEU A 492 20.26 1.95 -1.94
CA LEU A 492 21.57 2.25 -2.49
C LEU A 492 22.65 2.35 -1.40
N ILE A 493 22.36 2.99 -0.26
CA ILE A 493 23.35 3.16 0.81
C ILE A 493 23.76 1.81 1.43
N PRO A 494 22.86 0.90 1.85
CA PRO A 494 23.25 -0.43 2.33
C PRO A 494 23.98 -1.26 1.26
N THR A 495 23.62 -1.09 -0.02
CA THR A 495 24.31 -1.76 -1.13
C THR A 495 25.75 -1.26 -1.26
N LEU A 496 25.96 0.06 -1.24
CA LEU A 496 27.29 0.66 -1.28
C LEU A 496 28.09 0.36 -0.01
N GLN A 497 27.43 0.22 1.15
CA GLN A 497 28.05 -0.23 2.39
C GLN A 497 28.54 -1.68 2.28
N PHE A 498 27.74 -2.59 1.69
CA PHE A 498 28.19 -3.95 1.41
C PHE A 498 29.41 -3.96 0.50
N VAL A 499 29.37 -3.16 -0.56
CA VAL A 499 30.50 -3.00 -1.48
C VAL A 499 31.73 -2.45 -0.75
N LEU A 500 31.58 -1.47 0.15
CA LEU A 500 32.67 -0.98 1.00
C LEU A 500 33.31 -2.12 1.81
N PHE A 501 32.51 -3.01 2.38
CA PHE A 501 33.02 -4.16 3.14
C PHE A 501 33.79 -5.18 2.30
N MET A 502 33.41 -5.36 1.04
CA MET A 502 34.14 -6.25 0.13
C MET A 502 35.58 -5.77 -0.13
N PHE A 503 35.82 -4.46 -0.12
CA PHE A 503 37.14 -3.88 -0.38
C PHE A 503 37.89 -3.49 0.90
N ALA A 504 37.16 -3.15 1.97
CA ALA A 504 37.69 -2.70 3.25
C ALA A 504 36.86 -3.33 4.38
N PRO A 505 37.09 -4.61 4.73
CA PRO A 505 36.25 -5.36 5.68
C PRO A 505 36.34 -4.85 7.13
N CYS A 506 37.46 -4.21 7.49
CA CYS A 506 37.68 -3.57 8.78
C CYS A 506 37.19 -2.12 8.82
N SER A 507 36.30 -1.71 7.91
CA SER A 507 35.80 -0.32 7.84
C SER A 507 35.07 0.06 9.14
N PRO A 508 35.40 1.19 9.78
CA PRO A 508 34.71 1.68 10.98
C PRO A 508 33.30 2.21 10.64
N PRO A 509 32.34 2.16 11.58
CA PRO A 509 32.44 1.79 13.00
C PRO A 509 31.98 0.35 13.28
N PHE A 510 31.91 -0.49 12.25
CA PHE A 510 31.17 -1.75 12.22
C PHE A 510 31.85 -2.87 13.02
N ILE A 511 31.14 -3.97 13.28
CA ILE A 511 31.53 -5.01 14.27
C ILE A 511 32.96 -5.50 14.07
N LEU A 512 33.38 -5.75 12.83
CA LEU A 512 34.73 -6.25 12.54
C LEU A 512 35.82 -5.25 12.92
N SER A 513 35.58 -3.94 12.76
CA SER A 513 36.55 -2.91 13.14
C SER A 513 36.72 -2.80 14.67
N ALA A 514 35.79 -3.36 15.46
CA ALA A 514 35.87 -3.41 16.91
C ALA A 514 36.77 -4.55 17.42
N LEU A 515 37.06 -5.54 16.57
CA LEU A 515 37.89 -6.69 16.93
C LEU A 515 39.37 -6.32 16.75
N THR A 516 40.17 -6.47 17.82
CA THR A 516 41.60 -6.16 17.83
C THR A 516 42.41 -6.95 16.79
N SER A 517 41.90 -8.12 16.38
CA SER A 517 42.50 -9.01 15.39
C SER A 517 41.99 -8.79 13.97
N CYS A 518 41.28 -7.70 13.65
CA CYS A 518 40.67 -7.54 12.32
C CYS A 518 41.67 -7.68 11.15
N LYS A 519 42.89 -7.14 11.29
CA LYS A 519 43.96 -7.29 10.30
C LYS A 519 44.48 -8.73 10.20
N GLU A 520 44.62 -9.42 11.33
CA GLU A 520 45.02 -10.84 11.37
C GLU A 520 43.93 -11.76 10.80
N ILE A 521 42.66 -11.42 11.02
CA ILE A 521 41.50 -12.10 10.44
C ILE A 521 41.50 -11.91 8.92
N GLN A 522 41.81 -10.70 8.42
CA GLN A 522 41.89 -10.42 6.99
C GLN A 522 42.99 -11.24 6.28
N GLU A 523 44.13 -11.46 6.94
CA GLU A 523 45.26 -12.22 6.37
C GLU A 523 45.07 -13.74 6.44
N ASN A 524 44.45 -14.27 7.50
CA ASN A 524 44.28 -15.71 7.73
C ASN A 524 43.05 -16.33 7.03
N LEU A 525 42.13 -15.53 6.48
CA LEU A 525 40.84 -16.01 5.90
C LEU A 525 40.84 -16.15 4.36
N SER A 526 42.01 -16.26 3.74
CA SER A 526 42.12 -16.35 2.28
C SER A 526 41.62 -17.67 1.66
N CYS A 527 41.29 -18.71 2.45
CA CYS A 527 40.55 -19.91 2.01
C CYS A 527 39.87 -20.65 3.21
N GLY A 528 38.57 -20.99 3.12
CA GLY A 528 37.86 -21.91 4.04
C GLY A 528 36.73 -21.32 4.90
N PHE A 529 36.38 -22.02 6.00
CA PHE A 529 35.23 -21.75 6.90
C PHE A 529 35.18 -20.31 7.46
N GLY A 530 36.33 -19.65 7.61
CA GLY A 530 36.40 -18.27 8.08
C GLY A 530 35.85 -17.24 7.07
N HIS A 531 36.02 -17.46 5.76
CA HIS A 531 35.47 -16.53 4.74
C HIS A 531 33.94 -16.44 4.82
N GLY A 532 33.27 -17.56 5.15
CA GLY A 532 31.83 -17.59 5.41
C GLY A 532 31.40 -16.79 6.65
N TYR A 533 32.21 -16.80 7.72
CA TYR A 533 31.94 -16.02 8.93
C TYR A 533 32.01 -14.51 8.66
N GLN A 534 33.04 -14.06 7.92
CA GLN A 534 33.19 -12.67 7.52
C GLN A 534 32.01 -12.19 6.65
N ILE A 535 31.62 -12.97 5.64
CA ILE A 535 30.46 -12.66 4.80
C ILE A 535 29.17 -12.62 5.64
N GLY A 536 29.00 -13.57 6.58
CA GLY A 536 27.86 -13.60 7.48
C GLY A 536 27.73 -12.33 8.33
N LEU A 537 28.84 -11.83 8.87
CA LEU A 537 28.87 -10.55 9.59
C LEU A 537 28.52 -9.37 8.67
N HIS A 538 29.10 -9.29 7.47
CA HIS A 538 28.77 -8.23 6.52
C HIS A 538 27.30 -8.25 6.08
N LEU A 539 26.70 -9.43 5.91
CA LEU A 539 25.28 -9.57 5.63
C LEU A 539 24.42 -9.12 6.81
N PHE A 540 24.84 -9.43 8.05
CA PHE A 540 24.16 -8.94 9.25
C PHE A 540 24.23 -7.42 9.37
N GLU A 541 25.39 -6.83 9.14
CA GLU A 541 25.64 -5.38 9.13
C GLU A 541 24.74 -4.66 8.14
N VAL A 542 24.68 -5.15 6.90
CA VAL A 542 23.84 -4.59 5.84
C VAL A 542 22.35 -4.79 6.14
N TRP A 543 21.98 -5.95 6.69
CA TRP A 543 20.62 -6.22 7.14
C TRP A 543 20.20 -5.26 8.25
N MET A 544 21.08 -4.97 9.21
CA MET A 544 20.83 -3.99 10.28
C MET A 544 20.62 -2.59 9.72
N THR A 545 21.48 -2.12 8.80
CA THR A 545 21.33 -0.81 8.15
C THR A 545 20.01 -0.73 7.39
N LEU A 546 19.73 -1.72 6.53
CA LEU A 546 18.51 -1.80 5.73
C LEU A 546 17.27 -1.79 6.64
N HIS A 547 17.28 -2.60 7.70
CA HIS A 547 16.19 -2.68 8.66
C HIS A 547 15.92 -1.35 9.36
N MET A 548 16.98 -0.66 9.82
CA MET A 548 16.86 0.64 10.48
C MET A 548 16.29 1.69 9.53
N PHE A 549 16.78 1.76 8.29
CA PHE A 549 16.36 2.76 7.31
C PHE A 549 14.89 2.62 6.93
N TYR A 550 14.46 1.40 6.57
CA TYR A 550 13.06 1.15 6.24
C TYR A 550 12.14 1.49 7.39
N SER A 551 12.51 1.08 8.60
CA SER A 551 11.74 1.40 9.78
C SER A 551 11.62 2.91 10.02
N SER A 552 12.76 3.62 10.05
CA SER A 552 12.78 5.04 10.39
C SER A 552 12.13 5.91 9.31
N GLY A 553 12.12 5.41 8.07
CA GLY A 553 11.54 6.10 6.91
C GLY A 553 10.08 6.49 7.12
N MET A 554 9.29 5.71 7.87
CA MET A 554 7.88 6.06 8.13
C MET A 554 7.70 7.37 8.90
N ALA A 555 8.46 7.57 9.98
CA ALA A 555 8.36 8.78 10.78
C ALA A 555 8.93 10.00 10.05
N VAL A 556 10.06 9.83 9.35
CA VAL A 556 10.74 10.93 8.66
C VAL A 556 10.00 11.30 7.36
N PHE A 557 9.67 10.34 6.50
CA PHE A 557 9.09 10.63 5.19
C PHE A 557 7.57 10.86 5.26
N TYR A 558 6.83 9.93 5.85
CA TYR A 558 5.36 10.00 5.79
C TYR A 558 4.75 10.91 6.85
N VAL A 559 5.36 11.02 8.03
CA VAL A 559 4.87 11.98 9.02
C VAL A 559 5.49 13.34 8.77
N PHE A 560 6.82 13.48 8.91
CA PHE A 560 7.45 14.80 8.88
C PHE A 560 7.42 15.46 7.48
N ILE A 561 7.94 14.83 6.43
CA ILE A 561 8.00 15.42 5.08
C ILE A 561 6.60 15.60 4.49
N VAL A 562 5.81 14.52 4.38
CA VAL A 562 4.46 14.58 3.79
C VAL A 562 3.53 15.47 4.62
N GLY A 563 3.54 15.36 5.95
CA GLY A 563 2.76 16.24 6.83
C GLY A 563 3.10 17.73 6.64
N THR A 564 4.39 18.06 6.46
CA THR A 564 4.83 19.42 6.13
C THR A 564 4.25 19.88 4.79
N VAL A 565 4.26 19.02 3.75
CA VAL A 565 3.68 19.34 2.44
C VAL A 565 2.17 19.56 2.54
N CYS A 566 1.44 18.70 3.25
CA CYS A 566 0.00 18.84 3.46
C CYS A 566 -0.35 20.15 4.15
N ILE A 567 0.33 20.49 5.26
CA ILE A 567 0.10 21.76 5.96
C ILE A 567 0.39 22.95 5.05
N LEU A 568 1.48 22.91 4.29
CA LEU A 568 1.82 23.97 3.34
C LEU A 568 0.74 24.14 2.27
N ARG A 569 0.19 23.04 1.75
CA ARG A 569 -0.91 23.04 0.78
C ARG A 569 -2.19 23.62 1.37
N TYR A 570 -2.53 23.27 2.62
CA TYR A 570 -3.68 23.86 3.32
C TYR A 570 -3.54 25.37 3.51
N VAL A 571 -2.34 25.86 3.82
CA VAL A 571 -2.10 27.31 3.92
C VAL A 571 -2.35 28.02 2.59
N ARG A 572 -1.94 27.45 1.47
CA ARG A 572 -2.19 28.04 0.14
C ARG A 572 -3.65 27.95 -0.27
N LEU A 573 -4.33 26.88 0.09
CA LEU A 573 -5.76 26.76 -0.12
C LEU A 573 -6.50 27.84 0.68
N LEU A 574 -6.12 28.05 1.94
CA LEU A 574 -6.63 29.15 2.77
C LEU A 574 -6.33 30.54 2.18
N GLU A 575 -5.20 30.73 1.48
CA GLU A 575 -4.93 31.97 0.75
C GLU A 575 -5.96 32.22 -0.36
N LYS A 576 -6.26 31.18 -1.15
CA LYS A 576 -7.22 31.22 -2.25
C LYS A 576 -8.65 31.46 -1.75
N GLU A 577 -9.12 30.65 -0.81
CA GLU A 577 -10.45 30.80 -0.21
C GLU A 577 -10.60 32.14 0.51
N GLY A 578 -9.52 32.60 1.17
CA GLY A 578 -9.50 33.88 1.86
C GLY A 578 -9.65 35.08 0.92
N ALA A 579 -9.25 34.95 -0.35
CA ALA A 579 -9.41 35.99 -1.36
C ALA A 579 -10.86 36.14 -1.84
N GLN A 580 -11.71 35.14 -1.62
CA GLN A 580 -13.11 35.10 -2.07
C GLN A 580 -14.11 35.54 -0.98
N ILE A 581 -13.64 35.94 0.20
CA ILE A 581 -14.52 36.36 1.29
C ILE A 581 -15.18 37.70 0.94
N GLU A 582 -16.51 37.67 0.86
CA GLU A 582 -17.37 38.84 0.68
C GLU A 582 -18.45 38.94 1.77
N THR A 583 -18.92 37.80 2.30
CA THR A 583 -20.00 37.75 3.29
C THR A 583 -19.56 37.25 4.67
N GLU A 584 -20.40 37.45 5.68
CA GLU A 584 -20.18 36.89 7.03
C GLU A 584 -20.11 35.35 7.01
N ARG A 585 -20.92 34.71 6.16
CA ARG A 585 -20.95 33.25 6.01
C ARG A 585 -19.62 32.72 5.46
N ASP A 586 -19.02 33.43 4.50
CA ASP A 586 -17.73 33.05 3.91
C ASP A 586 -16.60 33.19 4.93
N LYS A 587 -16.62 34.29 5.71
CA LYS A 587 -15.69 34.49 6.83
C LYS A 587 -15.80 33.34 7.85
N ASP A 588 -17.01 32.95 8.25
CA ASP A 588 -17.21 31.84 9.20
C ASP A 588 -16.83 30.47 8.64
N HIS A 589 -17.04 30.25 7.33
CA HIS A 589 -16.57 29.05 6.64
C HIS A 589 -15.04 28.99 6.61
N TRP A 590 -14.40 30.08 6.21
CA TRP A 590 -12.94 30.18 6.18
C TRP A 590 -12.31 29.99 7.57
N LEU A 591 -12.88 30.61 8.61
CA LEU A 591 -12.42 30.45 9.99
C LEU A 591 -12.53 28.99 10.48
N ARG A 592 -13.56 28.26 10.06
CA ARG A 592 -13.68 26.82 10.37
C ARG A 592 -12.57 26.01 9.73
N ILE A 593 -12.30 26.21 8.44
CA ILE A 593 -11.20 25.53 7.74
C ILE A 593 -9.85 25.86 8.40
N TYR A 594 -9.62 27.15 8.70
CA TYR A 594 -8.39 27.59 9.35
C TYR A 594 -8.20 26.92 10.72
N ARG A 595 -9.24 26.85 11.54
CA ARG A 595 -9.18 26.21 12.87
C ARG A 595 -8.98 24.70 12.78
N SER A 596 -9.58 24.02 11.80
CA SER A 596 -9.34 22.60 11.55
C SER A 596 -7.88 22.33 11.17
N ALA A 597 -7.33 23.14 10.25
CA ALA A 597 -5.90 23.07 9.89
C ALA A 597 -4.98 23.41 11.07
N GLN A 598 -5.39 24.33 11.95
CA GLN A 598 -4.65 24.67 13.17
C GLN A 598 -4.63 23.52 14.19
N LEU A 599 -5.74 22.79 14.34
CA LEU A 599 -5.79 21.60 15.20
C LEU A 599 -4.88 20.50 14.66
N LEU A 600 -4.87 20.31 13.34
CA LEU A 600 -3.98 19.36 12.68
C LEU A 600 -2.51 19.72 12.88
N GLU A 601 -2.15 21.00 12.74
CA GLU A 601 -0.79 21.49 13.03
C GLU A 601 -0.36 21.21 14.47
N LYS A 602 -1.27 21.36 15.45
CA LYS A 602 -0.99 21.04 16.85
C LYS A 602 -0.78 19.53 17.06
N LEU A 603 -1.61 18.69 16.46
CA LEU A 603 -1.48 17.23 16.52
C LEU A 603 -0.18 16.77 15.87
N PHE A 604 0.12 17.30 14.69
CA PHE A 604 1.38 17.08 13.98
C PHE A 604 2.57 17.43 14.88
N ASN A 605 2.59 18.63 15.45
CA ASN A 605 3.64 19.08 16.35
C ASN A 605 3.75 18.28 17.65
N ALA A 606 2.63 17.77 18.20
CA ALA A 606 2.65 16.93 19.40
C ALA A 606 3.46 15.64 19.19
N TYR A 607 3.48 15.10 17.98
CA TYR A 607 4.31 13.94 17.65
C TYR A 607 5.75 14.33 17.28
N ILE A 608 5.92 15.38 16.46
CA ILE A 608 7.25 15.69 15.92
C ILE A 608 8.14 16.48 16.87
N ALA A 609 7.60 17.34 17.72
CA ALA A 609 8.39 18.38 18.39
C ALA A 609 9.40 17.79 19.38
N ASP A 610 9.04 16.79 20.15
CA ASP A 610 9.91 16.34 21.25
C ASP A 610 11.01 15.37 20.80
N ARG A 611 10.79 14.66 19.69
CA ARG A 611 11.67 13.56 19.25
C ARG A 611 12.17 13.74 17.83
N ILE A 612 11.25 13.76 16.86
CA ILE A 612 11.59 13.70 15.44
C ILE A 612 12.26 14.99 14.96
N GLY A 613 11.70 16.15 15.31
CA GLY A 613 12.23 17.46 14.93
C GLY A 613 13.67 17.70 15.42
N PRO A 614 13.96 17.54 16.73
CA PRO A 614 15.31 17.67 17.27
C PRO A 614 16.29 16.67 16.66
N ALA A 615 15.88 15.41 16.47
CA ALA A 615 16.74 14.39 15.85
C ALA A 615 17.11 14.76 14.41
N ILE A 616 16.16 15.24 13.60
CA ILE A 616 16.41 15.69 12.23
C ILE A 616 17.36 16.89 12.21
N LEU A 617 17.09 17.92 13.03
CA LEU A 617 17.87 19.17 13.05
C LEU A 617 19.27 19.01 13.65
N PHE A 618 19.53 17.92 14.36
CA PHE A 618 20.87 17.60 14.85
C PHE A 618 21.61 16.63 13.91
N CYS A 619 20.96 15.52 13.55
CA CYS A 619 21.64 14.43 12.84
C CYS A 619 21.87 14.73 11.36
N ILE A 620 20.90 15.31 10.64
CA ILE A 620 21.07 15.60 9.20
C ILE A 620 22.19 16.62 8.96
N PRO A 621 22.28 17.75 9.69
CA PRO A 621 23.43 18.65 9.60
C PRO A 621 24.75 17.97 9.96
N GLY A 622 24.77 17.10 10.98
CA GLY A 622 25.95 16.32 11.34
C GLY A 622 26.42 15.39 10.21
N ILE A 623 25.50 14.70 9.53
CA ILE A 623 25.80 13.86 8.37
C ILE A 623 26.34 14.71 7.22
N GLN A 624 25.72 15.86 6.93
CA GLN A 624 26.20 16.78 5.89
C GLN A 624 27.63 17.24 6.17
N LEU A 625 27.89 17.75 7.38
CA LEU A 625 29.18 18.30 7.78
C LEU A 625 30.29 17.25 7.71
N ILE A 626 30.10 16.12 8.40
CA ILE A 626 31.16 15.09 8.47
C ILE A 626 31.29 14.38 7.13
N GLY A 627 30.18 14.11 6.44
CA GLY A 627 30.19 13.51 5.11
C GLY A 627 30.97 14.36 4.10
N GLN A 628 30.70 15.67 4.04
CA GLN A 628 31.44 16.58 3.17
C GLN A 628 32.92 16.68 3.55
N TYR A 629 33.25 16.74 4.83
CA TYR A 629 34.64 16.76 5.29
C TYR A 629 35.40 15.49 4.88
N VAL A 630 34.82 14.29 5.10
CA VAL A 630 35.43 13.02 4.68
C VAL A 630 35.59 12.96 3.15
N THR A 631 34.59 13.43 2.40
CA THR A 631 34.66 13.52 0.93
C THR A 631 35.77 14.47 0.46
N ILE A 632 35.96 15.62 1.08
CA ILE A 632 36.97 16.59 0.63
C ILE A 632 38.38 16.15 1.05
N SER A 633 38.56 15.87 2.34
CA SER A 633 39.88 15.76 2.93
C SER A 633 40.43 14.33 3.01
N HIS A 634 39.60 13.31 2.76
CA HIS A 634 39.97 11.90 2.90
C HIS A 634 39.64 11.03 1.68
N HIS A 635 39.39 11.63 0.51
CA HIS A 635 39.05 10.93 -0.72
C HIS A 635 40.08 9.90 -1.19
N SER A 636 41.37 10.10 -0.92
CA SER A 636 42.45 9.18 -1.30
C SER A 636 42.66 8.02 -0.31
N SER A 637 42.08 8.12 0.90
CA SER A 637 42.29 7.14 1.98
C SER A 637 41.29 5.99 2.00
N ILE A 638 40.23 6.06 1.19
CA ILE A 638 39.15 5.07 1.13
C ILE A 638 39.12 4.45 -0.26
N ALA A 639 39.08 3.12 -0.33
CA ALA A 639 39.06 2.40 -1.60
C ALA A 639 37.78 2.69 -2.40
N MET A 640 37.93 2.93 -3.69
CA MET A 640 36.82 2.91 -4.65
C MET A 640 36.41 1.45 -4.93
N PRO A 641 35.11 1.16 -5.15
CA PRO A 641 33.97 2.08 -5.22
C PRO A 641 33.29 2.38 -3.87
N GLY A 642 33.72 1.78 -2.77
CA GLY A 642 33.10 1.93 -1.43
C GLY A 642 33.07 3.37 -0.91
N TYR A 643 34.03 4.20 -1.32
CA TYR A 643 34.05 5.64 -1.05
C TYR A 643 32.75 6.37 -1.46
N LEU A 644 32.02 5.91 -2.48
CA LEU A 644 30.83 6.60 -3.02
C LEU A 644 29.70 6.78 -2.00
N VAL A 645 29.69 6.00 -0.91
CA VAL A 645 28.69 6.14 0.16
C VAL A 645 28.75 7.50 0.86
N PHE A 646 29.94 8.07 1.06
CA PHE A 646 30.14 9.34 1.77
C PHE A 646 29.63 10.57 1.00
N PRO A 647 30.02 10.81 -0.28
CA PRO A 647 29.48 11.92 -1.04
C PRO A 647 27.97 11.77 -1.27
N LEU A 648 27.45 10.54 -1.46
CA LEU A 648 26.01 10.29 -1.55
C LEU A 648 25.29 10.75 -0.28
N MET A 649 25.73 10.30 0.90
CA MET A 649 25.14 10.71 2.18
C MET A 649 25.26 12.21 2.44
N GLY A 650 26.40 12.82 2.11
CA GLY A 650 26.62 14.26 2.27
C GLY A 650 25.71 15.11 1.36
N ILE A 651 25.55 14.70 0.10
CA ILE A 651 24.66 15.35 -0.87
C ILE A 651 23.20 15.17 -0.44
N ASP A 652 22.79 13.96 -0.09
CA ASP A 652 21.42 13.67 0.37
C ASP A 652 21.06 14.52 1.60
N ALA A 653 21.96 14.60 2.59
CA ALA A 653 21.77 15.44 3.77
C ALA A 653 21.74 16.94 3.43
N GLY A 654 22.57 17.39 2.49
CA GLY A 654 22.56 18.76 1.99
C GLY A 654 21.25 19.12 1.29
N ILE A 655 20.79 18.28 0.36
CA ILE A 655 19.51 18.46 -0.35
C ILE A 655 18.35 18.44 0.65
N PHE A 656 18.36 17.51 1.62
CA PHE A 656 17.36 17.45 2.67
C PHE A 656 17.31 18.77 3.46
N ASN A 657 18.46 19.25 3.95
CA ASN A 657 18.52 20.49 4.72
C ASN A 657 18.04 21.69 3.89
N VAL A 658 18.39 21.77 2.61
CA VAL A 658 17.95 22.88 1.74
C VAL A 658 16.47 22.80 1.42
N VAL A 659 15.95 21.64 1.03
CA VAL A 659 14.56 21.52 0.54
C VAL A 659 13.57 21.40 1.70
N VAL A 660 13.79 20.44 2.61
CA VAL A 660 12.82 20.09 3.65
C VAL A 660 12.72 21.19 4.70
N VAL A 661 13.85 21.67 5.22
CA VAL A 661 13.86 22.71 6.27
C VAL A 661 13.33 24.05 5.72
N SER A 662 13.62 24.38 4.46
CA SER A 662 13.10 25.61 3.84
C SER A 662 11.59 25.59 3.63
N LEU A 663 11.01 24.43 3.32
CA LEU A 663 9.57 24.32 3.14
C LEU A 663 8.84 24.27 4.49
N ALA A 664 9.44 23.60 5.49
CA ALA A 664 8.96 23.67 6.86
C ALA A 664 8.96 25.12 7.40
N SER A 665 10.01 25.91 7.14
CA SER A 665 10.06 27.32 7.54
C SER A 665 9.05 28.20 6.80
N SER A 666 8.76 27.86 5.54
CA SER A 666 7.84 28.62 4.70
C SER A 666 6.40 28.59 5.22
N ILE A 667 5.99 27.53 5.93
CA ILE A 667 4.66 27.41 6.56
C ILE A 667 4.38 28.60 7.47
N HIS A 668 5.35 29.00 8.30
CA HIS A 668 5.16 30.12 9.21
C HIS A 668 5.02 31.46 8.47
N GLY A 669 5.88 31.69 7.49
CA GLY A 669 5.84 32.92 6.69
C GLY A 669 4.54 33.07 5.89
N LEU A 670 4.10 31.99 5.24
CA LEU A 670 2.89 31.96 4.43
C LEU A 670 1.63 32.08 5.30
N SER A 671 1.54 31.31 6.39
CA SER A 671 0.37 31.39 7.29
C SER A 671 0.20 32.78 7.89
N ARG A 672 1.30 33.45 8.26
CA ARG A 672 1.29 34.85 8.73
C ARG A 672 0.80 35.81 7.63
N LYS A 673 1.25 35.64 6.39
CA LYS A 673 0.81 36.46 5.24
C LYS A 673 -0.68 36.28 4.98
N VAL A 674 -1.15 35.04 4.94
CA VAL A 674 -2.56 34.68 4.72
C VAL A 674 -3.44 35.27 5.82
N LEU A 675 -3.09 35.05 7.09
CA LEU A 675 -3.89 35.55 8.21
C LEU A 675 -3.99 37.08 8.20
N ARG A 676 -2.89 37.79 7.89
CA ARG A 676 -2.91 39.26 7.75
C ARG A 676 -3.79 39.71 6.58
N SER A 677 -3.58 39.14 5.39
CA SER A 677 -4.34 39.48 4.18
C SER A 677 -5.84 39.31 4.37
N VAL A 678 -6.27 38.18 4.95
CA VAL A 678 -7.67 37.89 5.22
C VAL A 678 -8.22 38.81 6.32
N THR A 679 -7.46 39.04 7.39
CA THR A 679 -7.86 39.98 8.45
C THR A 679 -8.10 41.37 7.86
N ASP A 680 -7.17 41.89 7.08
CA ASP A 680 -7.30 43.23 6.46
C ASP A 680 -8.50 43.31 5.53
N ARG A 681 -8.78 42.26 4.75
CA ARG A 681 -9.96 42.18 3.89
C ARG A 681 -11.26 42.19 4.70
N VAL A 682 -11.38 41.35 5.71
CA VAL A 682 -12.58 41.30 6.58
C VAL A 682 -12.79 42.63 7.32
N MET A 683 -11.71 43.28 7.76
CA MET A 683 -11.80 44.60 8.40
C MET A 683 -12.28 45.70 7.45
N LYS A 684 -12.00 45.60 6.15
CA LYS A 684 -12.49 46.54 5.12
C LYS A 684 -13.98 46.35 4.80
N LEU A 685 -14.48 45.12 4.92
CA LEU A 685 -15.91 44.81 4.71
C LEU A 685 -16.80 45.19 5.91
N ASP A 686 -16.21 45.67 7.02
CA ASP A 686 -16.87 46.05 8.29
C ASP A 686 -17.81 44.99 8.90
N ILE A 687 -17.61 43.71 8.55
CA ILE A 687 -18.40 42.58 9.03
C ILE A 687 -18.18 42.38 10.53
N LYS A 688 -19.13 42.83 11.37
CA LYS A 688 -19.11 42.71 12.85
C LYS A 688 -17.71 42.94 13.43
N ARG A 689 -17.08 44.06 13.05
CA ARG A 689 -15.66 44.37 13.23
C ARG A 689 -15.08 44.05 14.62
N LYS A 690 -15.82 44.32 15.70
CA LYS A 690 -15.39 44.00 17.08
C LYS A 690 -15.28 42.48 17.33
N VAL A 691 -16.22 41.69 16.83
CA VAL A 691 -16.25 40.22 16.96
C VAL A 691 -15.19 39.60 16.07
N ALA A 692 -15.15 39.97 14.79
CA ALA A 692 -14.13 39.49 13.85
C ALA A 692 -12.71 39.76 14.37
N LYS A 693 -12.45 40.96 14.93
CA LYS A 693 -11.12 41.30 15.49
C LYS A 693 -10.74 40.44 16.70
N ARG A 694 -11.71 39.88 17.43
CA ARG A 694 -11.43 38.90 18.51
C ARG A 694 -11.18 37.51 17.93
N GLU A 695 -11.96 37.08 16.94
CA GLU A 695 -11.82 35.77 16.28
C GLU A 695 -10.47 35.61 15.58
N PHE A 696 -10.06 36.60 14.77
CA PHE A 696 -8.77 36.56 14.07
C PHE A 696 -7.58 36.72 15.03
N ARG A 697 -7.76 37.35 16.20
CA ARG A 697 -6.73 37.38 17.26
C ARG A 697 -6.53 36.02 17.94
N ALA A 698 -7.55 35.16 17.93
CA ALA A 698 -7.45 33.79 18.46
C ALA A 698 -6.75 32.83 17.48
N CYS A 699 -6.70 33.16 16.19
CA CYS A 699 -5.97 32.39 15.19
C CYS A 699 -4.46 32.56 15.39
N CYS A 700 -3.73 31.45 15.56
CA CYS A 700 -2.27 31.46 15.64
C CYS A 700 -1.66 31.01 14.31
N ASN A 701 -0.55 31.64 13.93
CA ASN A 701 0.23 31.23 12.76
C ASN A 701 0.70 29.77 12.91
N PHE A 702 0.64 29.02 11.81
CA PHE A 702 1.13 27.65 11.77
C PHE A 702 2.66 27.64 11.84
N LYS A 703 3.23 26.56 12.38
CA LYS A 703 4.67 26.37 12.49
C LYS A 703 5.03 24.89 12.62
N VAL A 704 6.24 24.54 12.22
CA VAL A 704 6.82 23.21 12.45
C VAL A 704 7.75 23.31 13.64
N LYS A 705 7.44 22.64 14.75
CA LYS A 705 8.16 22.75 16.02
C LYS A 705 9.29 21.74 16.16
N PHE A 706 10.27 22.11 16.97
CA PHE A 706 11.29 21.23 17.52
C PHE A 706 11.61 21.67 18.96
N GLY A 707 11.34 20.80 19.93
CA GLY A 707 11.25 21.13 21.34
C GLY A 707 10.32 22.32 21.59
N SER A 708 10.81 23.30 22.34
CA SER A 708 10.12 24.57 22.59
C SER A 708 10.18 25.56 21.42
N ASN A 709 11.04 25.31 20.42
CA ASN A 709 11.30 26.19 19.28
C ASN A 709 10.54 25.76 18.02
N PHE A 710 10.74 26.49 16.92
CA PHE A 710 10.15 26.16 15.62
C PHE A 710 11.08 26.55 14.47
N ILE A 711 10.92 25.86 13.34
CA ILE A 711 11.71 26.08 12.14
C ILE A 711 11.26 27.39 11.50
N ASP A 712 12.15 28.37 11.49
CA ASP A 712 11.92 29.70 10.95
C ASP A 712 12.71 29.93 9.65
N ARG A 713 12.50 31.09 9.01
CA ARG A 713 13.17 31.40 7.72
C ARG A 713 14.69 31.41 7.82
N GLY A 714 15.26 31.71 8.99
CA GLY A 714 16.71 31.75 9.20
C GLY A 714 17.32 30.36 9.39
N THR A 715 16.53 29.39 9.82
CA THR A 715 17.00 28.05 10.22
C THR A 715 17.77 27.36 9.09
N THR A 716 17.25 27.33 7.86
CA THR A 716 17.95 26.72 6.72
C THR A 716 19.31 27.39 6.47
N LEU A 717 19.34 28.73 6.44
CA LEU A 717 20.54 29.48 6.14
C LEU A 717 21.60 29.29 7.23
N MET A 718 21.19 29.29 8.50
CA MET A 718 22.07 29.01 9.63
C MET A 718 22.66 27.60 9.54
N ILE A 719 21.84 26.58 9.25
CA ILE A 719 22.31 25.20 9.10
C ILE A 719 23.32 25.11 7.96
N GLN A 720 23.01 25.65 6.78
CA GLN A 720 23.93 25.57 5.64
C GLN A 720 25.23 26.31 5.91
N ASN A 721 25.16 27.52 6.44
CA ASN A 721 26.35 28.31 6.79
C ASN A 721 27.20 27.60 7.86
N PHE A 722 26.57 26.97 8.86
CA PHE A 722 27.27 26.17 9.85
C PHE A 722 27.99 24.98 9.20
N CYS A 723 27.27 24.16 8.41
CA CYS A 723 27.85 22.99 7.75
C CYS A 723 29.02 23.37 6.82
N THR A 724 28.86 24.39 5.97
CA THR A 724 29.94 24.82 5.07
C THR A 724 31.13 25.41 5.80
N ASN A 725 30.91 26.30 6.78
CA ASN A 725 32.03 26.95 7.49
C ASN A 725 32.81 25.94 8.32
N GLN A 726 32.13 25.04 9.04
CA GLN A 726 32.80 24.01 9.82
C GLN A 726 33.56 23.01 8.93
N THR A 727 32.98 22.62 7.80
CA THR A 727 33.67 21.76 6.82
C THR A 727 34.94 22.42 6.30
N ALA A 728 34.87 23.72 5.95
CA ALA A 728 36.02 24.50 5.50
C ALA A 728 37.09 24.63 6.60
N SER A 729 36.69 24.96 7.83
CA SER A 729 37.61 25.07 8.97
C SER A 729 38.34 23.74 9.25
N LEU A 730 37.63 22.62 9.28
CA LEU A 730 38.24 21.29 9.48
C LEU A 730 39.22 20.94 8.36
N SER A 731 38.86 21.24 7.11
CA SER A 731 39.72 21.00 5.94
C SER A 731 41.02 21.82 6.01
N LEU A 732 40.94 23.09 6.42
CA LEU A 732 42.10 23.99 6.57
C LEU A 732 43.02 23.57 7.72
N ILE A 733 42.45 23.11 8.85
CA ILE A 733 43.25 22.61 9.97
C ILE A 733 44.07 21.39 9.54
N GLN A 734 43.48 20.50 8.73
CA GLN A 734 44.19 19.33 8.21
C GLN A 734 45.30 19.72 7.23
N SER A 735 45.05 20.65 6.30
CA SER A 735 46.09 21.08 5.36
C SER A 735 47.28 21.73 6.08
N ASN A 736 47.02 22.55 7.10
CA ASN A 736 48.08 23.18 7.89
C ASN A 736 48.90 22.17 8.72
N ARG A 737 48.30 21.04 9.12
CA ARG A 737 49.02 19.94 9.79
C ARG A 737 49.85 19.07 8.84
N GLN A 738 49.57 19.10 7.53
CA GLN A 738 50.35 18.37 6.52
C GLN A 738 51.51 19.21 5.94
N GLY A 739 51.48 20.53 6.12
CA GLY A 739 52.53 21.46 5.69
C GLY A 739 53.57 21.81 6.77
N LEU A 740 53.37 21.33 8.00
CA LEU A 740 54.34 21.30 9.11
C LEU A 740 54.88 19.88 9.22
#